data_AF-A0A221NH83-F1
#
_entry.id   AF-A0A221NH83-F1
#
_cell.length_a   1.000
_cell.length_b   1.000
_cell.length_c   1.000
_cell.angle_alpha   90.00
_cell.angle_beta   90.00
_cell.angle_gamma   90.00
#
_symmetry.space_group_name_H-M   'P 1'
#
loop_
_entity.id
_entity.type
_entity.pdbx_description
1 polymer ?
#
loop_
_entity_poly.entity_id
_entity_poly.type
_entity_poly.pdbx_seq_one_letter_code
_entity_poly.pdbx_strand_id
1 'polypeptide(L)'
;MARRLAAVAASTALTAAALATGIAASPSATAAELPPPPTGVVYASDVPWSSMTNGWGPAELDMSNGGQAAGDANRRPLTVGGTMYSKGIGTHAASSITYNLGGQCRQFLAQVGVDDTQGDRGRVDFKVLVDGVERFAGERKGTDGALPVNVNLQGGSTLQLKVETGPEGNGNDHADWADAKINCSDAFIAAPLRVEGSAGTNLNGLVPGTPATVVVRDLKPLSPVSLSLRGEKMADAVADATGAAAITFVVSTGAAGGATELVATGTGPFDVATTGKIGAFIVQISDAKFYVDCSAAIPGNGSQTSPFNSIAQVNGHGAFNAGESILFRAGTNCVGALTPVGTGVANHPITLSSYGDGAKPTINGGGAVAAIQITNASHWTVSGLHVVNPSDTPVRRVGILFENSGTAQTAGIVVTGNHVEDVAGWRNKATNGAGFAQSAGIVVRTWGKGSVDGITITDNEVNDAAGGGVKISAPDTTERYNTKVYVARNEIHDVGGDAIVIHNSDAPLIEHNRGLNLGQGAHPYEGGNFAGMWPYNSKNPVFQFNVVGNSTTSTYDSTAWDCDMKIVGTCLFQYNYSYGNAGGFYLNCVSNCGGGATAANVVLRYNVAQDDCRLGGSSSGTGKHYIYNNTFYCPSRVFLDDMAGPREVRNNVFVAPGGALKSGAAVYANNAYFGGIVPPSGRWGRCWVIRDWWLAGVARQHWMFPGIDLLPGRRSSVPVCG
;
A
#
# COMPACT_ATOMS: atom_id res chain seq x y z
N MET A 1 -34.39 -50.80 -9.69
CA MET A 1 -34.71 -50.63 -11.13
C MET A 1 -33.47 -50.08 -11.81
N ALA A 2 -32.87 -50.58 -12.89
CA ALA A 2 -32.89 -51.80 -13.71
C ALA A 2 -31.85 -51.45 -14.82
N ARG A 3 -30.90 -52.24 -15.28
CA ARG A 3 -30.59 -53.67 -15.19
C ARG A 3 -29.07 -53.88 -15.33
N ARG A 4 -28.61 -54.96 -14.73
CA ARG A 4 -27.22 -55.44 -14.58
C ARG A 4 -26.72 -56.24 -15.79
N LEU A 5 -25.39 -56.36 -15.82
CA LEU A 5 -24.55 -57.27 -16.59
C LEU A 5 -25.09 -58.70 -16.76
N ALA A 6 -24.76 -59.32 -17.90
CA ALA A 6 -24.47 -60.74 -18.01
C ALA A 6 -23.40 -60.99 -19.08
N ALA A 7 -22.30 -61.61 -18.66
CA ALA A 7 -21.35 -62.29 -19.54
C ALA A 7 -21.85 -63.70 -19.88
N VAL A 8 -21.40 -64.27 -20.99
CA VAL A 8 -20.89 -65.67 -21.13
C VAL A 8 -20.38 -65.86 -22.56
N ALA A 9 -19.25 -66.55 -22.64
CA ALA A 9 -18.49 -66.92 -23.82
C ALA A 9 -19.09 -68.11 -24.60
N ALA A 10 -18.77 -68.20 -25.90
CA ALA A 10 -18.63 -69.49 -26.59
C ALA A 10 -17.69 -69.36 -27.81
N SER A 11 -16.80 -70.34 -27.89
CA SER A 11 -15.71 -70.58 -28.83
C SER A 11 -16.15 -71.06 -30.21
N THR A 12 -15.37 -70.78 -31.25
CA THR A 12 -15.12 -71.71 -32.39
C THR A 12 -13.76 -71.45 -33.03
N ALA A 13 -13.12 -72.52 -33.46
CA ALA A 13 -11.70 -72.66 -33.76
C ALA A 13 -11.29 -72.38 -35.22
N LEU A 14 -9.97 -72.32 -35.39
CA LEU A 14 -9.11 -72.10 -36.55
C LEU A 14 -9.43 -72.87 -37.85
N THR A 15 -9.09 -72.23 -38.97
CA THR A 15 -8.23 -72.80 -40.02
C THR A 15 -7.38 -71.70 -40.67
N ALA A 16 -6.11 -72.04 -40.96
CA ALA A 16 -5.09 -71.15 -41.49
C ALA A 16 -4.88 -71.37 -43.01
N ALA A 17 -4.51 -70.30 -43.73
CA ALA A 17 -3.76 -70.37 -44.99
C ALA A 17 -3.02 -69.04 -45.21
N ALA A 18 -1.83 -69.10 -45.83
CA ALA A 18 -0.74 -68.14 -45.70
C ALA A 18 -0.50 -67.21 -46.91
N LEU A 19 0.19 -66.10 -46.61
CA LEU A 19 1.24 -65.37 -47.35
C LEU A 19 0.95 -64.42 -48.54
N ALA A 20 1.56 -63.23 -48.37
CA ALA A 20 2.31 -62.40 -49.35
C ALA A 20 1.64 -61.18 -50.02
N THR A 21 1.84 -60.03 -49.35
CA THR A 21 2.38 -58.73 -49.83
C THR A 21 1.91 -58.10 -51.15
N GLY A 22 1.35 -56.90 -51.01
CA GLY A 22 1.35 -55.84 -52.02
C GLY A 22 1.17 -54.47 -51.35
N ILE A 23 2.27 -53.74 -51.14
CA ILE A 23 2.31 -52.40 -50.54
C ILE A 23 1.87 -51.41 -51.62
N ALA A 24 0.74 -50.73 -51.39
CA ALA A 24 0.36 -49.53 -52.14
C ALA A 24 0.86 -48.30 -51.36
N ALA A 25 1.83 -47.59 -51.95
CA ALA A 25 2.37 -46.35 -51.42
C ALA A 25 1.28 -45.27 -51.33
N SER A 26 1.12 -44.67 -50.15
CA SER A 26 0.43 -43.38 -49.98
C SER A 26 1.42 -42.24 -50.24
N PRO A 27 0.99 -41.13 -50.85
CA PRO A 27 1.87 -40.12 -51.40
C PRO A 27 2.68 -39.38 -50.31
N SER A 28 3.94 -39.10 -50.63
CA SER A 28 4.85 -38.27 -49.86
C SER A 28 4.22 -36.91 -49.55
N ALA A 29 4.19 -36.54 -48.26
CA ALA A 29 3.93 -35.17 -47.84
C ALA A 29 5.02 -34.26 -48.43
N THR A 30 4.62 -33.35 -49.33
CA THR A 30 5.44 -32.21 -49.74
C THR A 30 5.79 -31.40 -48.50
N ALA A 31 7.09 -31.17 -48.26
CA ALA A 31 7.54 -30.25 -47.23
C ALA A 31 6.88 -28.88 -47.47
N ALA A 32 6.17 -28.35 -46.48
CA ALA A 32 5.60 -27.00 -46.57
C ALA A 32 6.73 -26.00 -46.83
N GLU A 33 6.60 -25.21 -47.90
CA GLU A 33 7.57 -24.19 -48.29
C GLU A 33 7.68 -23.14 -47.18
N LEU A 34 8.91 -22.85 -46.74
CA LEU A 34 9.17 -21.83 -45.72
C LEU A 34 8.68 -20.46 -46.23
N PRO A 35 7.95 -19.68 -45.40
CA PRO A 35 7.52 -18.35 -45.81
C PRO A 35 8.69 -17.47 -46.26
N PRO A 36 8.50 -16.60 -47.27
CA PRO A 36 9.55 -15.71 -47.72
C PRO A 36 9.94 -14.74 -46.59
N PRO A 37 11.23 -14.37 -46.50
CA PRO A 37 11.67 -13.44 -45.48
C PRO A 37 11.10 -12.02 -45.74
N PRO A 38 10.76 -11.26 -44.69
CA PRO A 38 10.15 -9.94 -44.83
C PRO A 38 11.13 -8.92 -45.42
N THR A 39 10.59 -7.89 -46.09
CA THR A 39 11.37 -6.80 -46.70
C THR A 39 10.92 -5.44 -46.14
N GLY A 40 11.87 -4.51 -45.94
CA GLY A 40 11.56 -3.19 -45.40
C GLY A 40 11.22 -3.23 -43.90
N VAL A 41 10.45 -2.24 -43.42
CA VAL A 41 9.99 -2.19 -42.03
C VAL A 41 8.54 -2.66 -41.98
N VAL A 42 8.29 -3.78 -41.31
CA VAL A 42 6.96 -4.41 -41.26
C VAL A 42 6.58 -4.73 -39.83
N TYR A 43 5.28 -4.70 -39.52
CA TYR A 43 4.79 -5.22 -38.25
C TYR A 43 4.90 -6.73 -38.24
N ALA A 44 5.30 -7.32 -37.11
CA ALA A 44 5.37 -8.77 -36.96
C ALA A 44 4.00 -9.42 -37.22
N SER A 45 2.90 -8.74 -36.88
CA SER A 45 1.55 -9.20 -37.15
C SER A 45 1.15 -9.24 -38.63
N ASP A 46 1.92 -8.57 -39.51
CA ASP A 46 1.71 -8.59 -40.96
C ASP A 46 2.64 -9.57 -41.68
N VAL A 47 3.54 -10.25 -40.94
CA VAL A 47 4.51 -11.20 -41.49
C VAL A 47 4.01 -12.63 -41.25
N PRO A 48 3.98 -13.50 -42.27
CA PRO A 48 3.72 -14.91 -42.06
C PRO A 48 4.82 -15.56 -41.21
N TRP A 49 4.46 -16.12 -40.06
CA TRP A 49 5.37 -16.94 -39.25
C TRP A 49 5.59 -18.32 -39.88
N SER A 50 6.78 -18.89 -39.68
CA SER A 50 7.11 -20.26 -40.09
C SER A 50 6.58 -21.30 -39.09
N SER A 51 6.44 -20.94 -37.82
CA SER A 51 5.76 -21.75 -36.80
C SER A 51 5.17 -20.88 -35.69
N MET A 52 4.10 -21.36 -35.06
CA MET A 52 3.49 -20.72 -33.90
C MET A 52 2.93 -21.78 -32.94
N THR A 53 3.23 -21.62 -31.66
CA THR A 53 2.55 -22.28 -30.54
C THR A 53 2.07 -21.23 -29.56
N ASN A 54 0.96 -21.53 -28.88
CA ASN A 54 0.36 -20.62 -27.92
C ASN A 54 -0.37 -21.42 -26.84
N GLY A 55 -0.21 -21.01 -25.58
CA GLY A 55 -0.64 -21.82 -24.43
C GLY A 55 -2.15 -21.91 -24.28
N TRP A 56 -2.87 -20.89 -24.74
CA TRP A 56 -4.32 -20.85 -24.77
C TRP A 56 -4.82 -20.16 -26.03
N GLY A 57 -5.59 -20.86 -26.85
CA GLY A 57 -6.08 -20.33 -28.11
C GLY A 57 -4.99 -20.05 -29.15
N PRO A 58 -5.34 -19.42 -30.27
CA PRO A 58 -4.35 -18.93 -31.22
C PRO A 58 -3.68 -17.63 -30.73
N ALA A 59 -2.51 -17.34 -31.28
CA ALA A 59 -1.98 -15.98 -31.25
C ALA A 59 -2.89 -15.06 -32.09
N GLU A 60 -3.21 -13.89 -31.55
CA GLU A 60 -4.14 -12.94 -32.16
C GLU A 60 -3.38 -11.77 -32.76
N LEU A 61 -3.69 -11.45 -34.02
CA LEU A 61 -3.05 -10.36 -34.75
C LEU A 61 -3.74 -9.03 -34.42
N ASP A 62 -2.96 -8.06 -33.98
CA ASP A 62 -3.38 -6.69 -33.63
C ASP A 62 -4.46 -6.60 -32.53
N MET A 63 -4.66 -7.70 -31.81
CA MET A 63 -5.66 -7.86 -30.76
C MET A 63 -5.08 -8.71 -29.63
N SER A 64 -5.55 -8.50 -28.41
CA SER A 64 -5.20 -9.33 -27.26
C SER A 64 -5.70 -10.77 -27.44
N ASN A 65 -5.08 -11.71 -26.75
CA ASN A 65 -5.51 -13.12 -26.78
C ASN A 65 -6.95 -13.23 -26.21
N GLY A 66 -7.88 -13.74 -27.04
CA GLY A 66 -9.32 -13.69 -26.77
C GLY A 66 -9.96 -14.97 -26.26
N GLY A 67 -9.23 -16.07 -26.16
CA GLY A 67 -9.78 -17.37 -25.79
C GLY A 67 -9.53 -18.46 -26.83
N GLN A 68 -10.43 -19.42 -26.96
CA GLN A 68 -10.16 -20.70 -27.63
C GLN A 68 -10.08 -20.64 -29.15
N ALA A 69 -10.72 -19.67 -29.80
CA ALA A 69 -10.84 -19.60 -31.25
C ALA A 69 -10.28 -18.30 -31.82
N ALA A 70 -9.74 -18.38 -33.04
CA ALA A 70 -9.32 -17.18 -33.75
C ALA A 70 -10.55 -16.32 -34.01
N GLY A 71 -10.48 -15.03 -33.70
CA GLY A 71 -11.62 -14.16 -33.99
C GLY A 71 -12.58 -13.92 -32.83
N ASP A 72 -12.29 -14.42 -31.63
CA ASP A 72 -13.23 -14.40 -30.50
C ASP A 72 -13.77 -12.99 -30.15
N ALA A 73 -15.03 -12.96 -29.67
CA ALA A 73 -15.70 -11.71 -29.24
C ALA A 73 -15.08 -11.08 -27.99
N ASN A 74 -14.28 -11.84 -27.24
CA ASN A 74 -13.62 -11.36 -26.02
C ASN A 74 -12.29 -10.66 -26.30
N ARG A 75 -11.78 -10.70 -27.54
CA ARG A 75 -10.56 -9.98 -27.94
C ARG A 75 -10.74 -8.48 -27.72
N ARG A 76 -9.71 -7.84 -27.17
CA ARG A 76 -9.65 -6.39 -26.99
C ARG A 76 -8.48 -5.82 -27.80
N PRO A 77 -8.45 -4.50 -28.06
CA PRO A 77 -7.22 -3.86 -28.51
C PRO A 77 -6.08 -4.17 -27.54
N LEU A 78 -4.87 -4.35 -28.07
CA LEU A 78 -3.66 -4.57 -27.27
C LEU A 78 -3.44 -3.39 -26.34
N THR A 79 -3.36 -3.65 -25.04
CA THR A 79 -3.22 -2.60 -24.02
C THR A 79 -2.25 -3.05 -22.94
N VAL A 80 -1.22 -2.25 -22.67
CA VAL A 80 -0.23 -2.54 -21.62
C VAL A 80 0.00 -1.29 -20.79
N GLY A 81 -0.23 -1.38 -19.48
CA GLY A 81 -0.03 -0.28 -18.54
C GLY A 81 -0.88 0.95 -18.90
N GLY A 82 -2.08 0.73 -19.45
CA GLY A 82 -3.01 1.75 -19.92
C GLY A 82 -2.70 2.34 -21.30
N THR A 83 -1.62 1.91 -21.95
CA THR A 83 -1.27 2.38 -23.31
C THR A 83 -1.86 1.43 -24.34
N MET A 84 -2.69 1.94 -25.25
CA MET A 84 -3.25 1.18 -26.37
C MET A 84 -2.29 1.13 -27.55
N TYR A 85 -2.15 -0.04 -28.16
CA TYR A 85 -1.34 -0.27 -29.35
C TYR A 85 -2.21 -0.79 -30.49
N SER A 86 -2.11 -0.15 -31.66
CA SER A 86 -2.90 -0.51 -32.83
C SER A 86 -2.36 -1.72 -33.60
N LYS A 87 -1.13 -2.12 -33.32
CA LYS A 87 -0.43 -3.22 -34.01
C LYS A 87 0.36 -4.04 -33.00
N GLY A 88 0.45 -5.34 -33.25
CA GLY A 88 1.20 -6.27 -32.40
C GLY A 88 0.58 -7.66 -32.39
N ILE A 89 1.01 -8.51 -31.47
CA ILE A 89 0.52 -9.89 -31.38
C ILE A 89 0.17 -10.21 -29.93
N GLY A 90 -1.10 -10.54 -29.68
CA GLY A 90 -1.58 -11.02 -28.39
C GLY A 90 -1.40 -12.52 -28.27
N THR A 91 -0.72 -12.97 -27.22
CA THR A 91 -0.41 -14.38 -26.96
C THR A 91 -0.81 -14.80 -25.55
N HIS A 92 -0.68 -16.07 -25.23
CA HIS A 92 -0.83 -16.61 -23.89
C HIS A 92 0.32 -17.56 -23.56
N ALA A 93 0.94 -17.44 -22.40
CA ALA A 93 2.07 -18.29 -22.03
C ALA A 93 1.67 -19.79 -21.84
N ALA A 94 2.53 -20.76 -22.15
CA ALA A 94 3.76 -20.60 -22.93
C ALA A 94 3.46 -20.43 -24.43
N SER A 95 4.11 -19.48 -25.09
CA SER A 95 3.97 -19.23 -26.53
C SER A 95 5.33 -19.16 -27.23
N SER A 96 5.34 -19.48 -28.52
CA SER A 96 6.53 -19.36 -29.37
C SER A 96 6.12 -19.07 -30.81
N ILE A 97 6.56 -17.95 -31.36
CA ILE A 97 6.34 -17.57 -32.77
C ILE A 97 7.70 -17.47 -33.45
N THR A 98 7.89 -18.19 -34.55
CA THR A 98 9.15 -18.18 -35.32
C THR A 98 8.93 -17.54 -36.68
N TYR A 99 9.81 -16.61 -37.07
CA TYR A 99 9.85 -15.98 -38.38
C TYR A 99 11.10 -16.39 -39.14
N ASN A 100 10.96 -16.57 -40.45
CA ASN A 100 12.09 -16.67 -41.37
C ASN A 100 12.63 -15.27 -41.66
N LEU A 101 13.88 -15.01 -41.33
CA LEU A 101 14.56 -13.73 -41.60
C LEU A 101 15.41 -13.77 -42.86
N GLY A 102 15.84 -14.95 -43.32
CA GLY A 102 16.67 -15.11 -44.52
C GLY A 102 18.01 -14.35 -44.50
N GLY A 103 18.53 -13.96 -43.32
CA GLY A 103 19.80 -13.21 -43.20
C GLY A 103 19.72 -11.73 -43.59
N GLN A 104 18.55 -11.24 -44.01
CA GLN A 104 18.37 -9.88 -44.58
C GLN A 104 17.85 -8.83 -43.59
N CYS A 105 17.49 -9.25 -42.37
CA CYS A 105 16.91 -8.35 -41.37
C CYS A 105 17.98 -7.79 -40.41
N ARG A 106 17.74 -6.58 -39.90
CA ARG A 106 18.68 -5.86 -39.03
C ARG A 106 18.22 -5.75 -37.60
N GLN A 107 16.92 -5.62 -37.37
CA GLN A 107 16.43 -5.23 -36.06
C GLN A 107 15.04 -5.74 -35.77
N PHE A 108 14.80 -6.14 -34.52
CA PHE A 108 13.48 -6.36 -33.96
C PHE A 108 13.20 -5.32 -32.89
N LEU A 109 12.01 -4.72 -32.94
CA LEU A 109 11.52 -3.72 -31.98
C LEU A 109 10.16 -4.16 -31.46
N ALA A 110 9.90 -4.00 -30.16
CA ALA A 110 8.58 -4.22 -29.59
C ALA A 110 8.43 -3.51 -28.23
N GLN A 111 7.20 -3.45 -27.74
CA GLN A 111 6.82 -3.12 -26.38
C GLN A 111 6.15 -4.36 -25.77
N VAL A 112 6.75 -4.97 -24.76
CA VAL A 112 6.25 -6.24 -24.19
C VAL A 112 5.67 -6.06 -22.80
N GLY A 113 4.54 -6.71 -22.53
CA GLY A 113 3.84 -6.64 -21.25
C GLY A 113 2.70 -7.64 -21.15
N VAL A 114 2.17 -7.79 -19.94
CA VAL A 114 0.90 -8.50 -19.73
C VAL A 114 -0.23 -7.57 -20.18
N ASP A 115 -1.21 -8.10 -20.91
CA ASP A 115 -2.32 -7.31 -21.44
C ASP A 115 -3.27 -6.86 -20.31
N ASP A 116 -3.71 -5.60 -20.37
CA ASP A 116 -4.54 -4.96 -19.34
C ASP A 116 -5.90 -5.64 -19.15
N THR A 117 -6.35 -6.52 -20.07
CA THR A 117 -7.54 -7.36 -19.83
C THR A 117 -7.42 -8.26 -18.60
N GLN A 118 -6.19 -8.51 -18.14
CA GLN A 118 -5.90 -9.31 -16.95
C GLN A 118 -5.84 -8.46 -15.67
N GLY A 119 -5.88 -7.13 -15.77
CA GLY A 119 -5.66 -6.21 -14.66
C GLY A 119 -4.29 -6.47 -14.00
N ASP A 120 -4.26 -6.51 -12.67
CA ASP A 120 -3.03 -6.68 -11.89
C ASP A 120 -2.51 -8.14 -11.83
N ARG A 121 -3.01 -9.06 -12.69
CA ARG A 121 -2.72 -10.51 -12.65
C ARG A 121 -1.75 -10.94 -13.76
N GLY A 122 -1.21 -12.14 -13.62
CA GLY A 122 -0.31 -12.76 -14.61
C GLY A 122 1.15 -12.34 -14.42
N ARG A 123 2.07 -13.23 -14.76
CA ARG A 123 3.50 -12.96 -14.81
C ARG A 123 4.14 -13.83 -15.88
N VAL A 124 4.77 -13.19 -16.84
CA VAL A 124 5.39 -13.85 -17.99
C VAL A 124 6.85 -13.47 -18.14
N ASP A 125 7.63 -14.39 -18.71
CA ASP A 125 9.02 -14.16 -19.08
C ASP A 125 9.14 -14.10 -20.60
N PHE A 126 9.34 -12.88 -21.14
CA PHE A 126 9.53 -12.65 -22.57
C PHE A 126 10.97 -12.99 -22.96
N LYS A 127 11.14 -13.64 -24.12
CA LYS A 127 12.45 -13.94 -24.71
C LYS A 127 12.44 -13.69 -26.21
N VAL A 128 13.53 -13.14 -26.72
CA VAL A 128 13.78 -13.05 -28.17
C VAL A 128 15.04 -13.83 -28.49
N LEU A 129 14.92 -14.81 -29.38
CA LEU A 129 16.02 -15.63 -29.84
C LEU A 129 16.30 -15.38 -31.32
N VAL A 130 17.56 -15.33 -31.70
CA VAL A 130 18.02 -15.26 -33.09
C VAL A 130 18.86 -16.49 -33.36
N ASP A 131 18.43 -17.33 -34.31
CA ASP A 131 19.04 -18.63 -34.59
C ASP A 131 19.18 -19.53 -33.35
N GLY A 132 18.14 -19.53 -32.51
CA GLY A 132 18.09 -20.30 -31.26
C GLY A 132 18.93 -19.73 -30.12
N VAL A 133 19.64 -18.61 -30.34
CA VAL A 133 20.42 -17.93 -29.30
C VAL A 133 19.61 -16.80 -28.70
N GLU A 134 19.41 -16.82 -27.38
CA GLU A 134 18.74 -15.74 -26.65
C GLU A 134 19.52 -14.43 -26.78
N ARG A 135 18.82 -13.38 -27.23
CA ARG A 135 19.34 -12.02 -27.39
C ARG A 135 18.64 -11.01 -26.48
N PHE A 136 17.51 -11.39 -25.91
CA PHE A 136 16.75 -10.58 -24.96
C PHE A 136 15.95 -11.50 -24.02
N ALA A 137 15.85 -11.10 -22.76
CA ALA A 137 14.94 -11.66 -21.78
C ALA A 137 14.37 -10.54 -20.89
N GLY A 138 13.11 -10.67 -20.48
CA GLY A 138 12.47 -9.71 -19.58
C GLY A 138 11.19 -10.24 -18.95
N GLU A 139 11.14 -10.21 -17.61
CA GLU A 139 9.94 -10.53 -16.82
C GLU A 139 8.96 -9.35 -16.84
N ARG A 140 7.66 -9.64 -16.96
CA ARG A 140 6.57 -8.66 -16.74
C ARG A 140 5.43 -9.25 -15.93
N LYS A 141 4.88 -8.46 -15.02
CA LYS A 141 3.61 -8.71 -14.31
C LYS A 141 2.51 -7.81 -14.82
N GLY A 142 1.25 -8.16 -14.57
CA GLY A 142 0.08 -7.31 -14.86
C GLY A 142 0.14 -5.90 -14.24
N THR A 143 0.88 -5.75 -13.13
CA THR A 143 1.08 -4.45 -12.47
C THR A 143 2.10 -3.54 -13.13
N ASP A 144 2.87 -4.07 -14.08
CA ASP A 144 4.00 -3.36 -14.62
C ASP A 144 3.67 -2.78 -16.02
N GLY A 145 4.27 -1.65 -16.43
CA GLY A 145 4.03 -1.03 -17.76
C GLY A 145 4.61 -1.82 -18.95
N ALA A 146 4.82 -1.22 -20.12
CA ALA A 146 5.50 -1.91 -21.23
C ALA A 146 7.03 -1.94 -21.08
N LEU A 147 7.71 -3.00 -21.55
CA LEU A 147 9.18 -3.11 -21.60
C LEU A 147 9.62 -2.97 -23.06
N PRO A 148 10.44 -1.98 -23.42
CA PRO A 148 10.97 -1.88 -24.77
C PRO A 148 11.93 -3.03 -25.07
N VAL A 149 11.77 -3.60 -26.27
CA VAL A 149 12.65 -4.61 -26.86
C VAL A 149 13.36 -3.99 -28.05
N ASN A 150 14.68 -4.17 -28.12
CA ASN A 150 15.50 -3.68 -29.23
C ASN A 150 16.65 -4.65 -29.50
N VAL A 151 16.48 -5.54 -30.49
CA VAL A 151 17.38 -6.67 -30.74
C VAL A 151 18.01 -6.58 -32.13
N ASN A 152 19.32 -6.86 -32.21
CA ASN A 152 20.03 -6.96 -33.49
C ASN A 152 19.74 -8.31 -34.15
N LEU A 153 19.28 -8.27 -35.41
CA LEU A 153 18.99 -9.44 -36.25
C LEU A 153 20.03 -9.67 -37.35
N GLN A 154 21.04 -8.81 -37.48
CA GLN A 154 21.96 -8.83 -38.60
C GLN A 154 22.63 -10.20 -38.78
N GLY A 155 22.51 -10.76 -39.99
CA GLY A 155 23.04 -12.07 -40.34
C GLY A 155 22.24 -13.26 -39.79
N GLY A 156 21.18 -13.00 -39.01
CA GLY A 156 20.31 -14.02 -38.44
C GLY A 156 19.36 -14.61 -39.47
N SER A 157 19.17 -15.93 -39.45
CA SER A 157 18.26 -16.64 -40.37
C SER A 157 16.85 -16.78 -39.80
N THR A 158 16.71 -16.80 -38.48
CA THR A 158 15.43 -17.00 -37.78
C THR A 158 15.29 -16.06 -36.60
N LEU A 159 14.06 -15.57 -36.38
CA LEU A 159 13.66 -14.81 -35.19
C LEU A 159 12.61 -15.61 -34.45
N GLN A 160 12.80 -15.86 -33.16
CA GLN A 160 11.81 -16.50 -32.31
C GLN A 160 11.39 -15.56 -31.18
N LEU A 161 10.09 -15.29 -31.10
CA LEU A 161 9.44 -14.56 -30.03
C LEU A 161 8.81 -15.58 -29.08
N LYS A 162 9.29 -15.65 -27.84
CA LYS A 162 8.88 -16.65 -26.87
C LYS A 162 8.36 -16.01 -25.60
N VAL A 163 7.27 -16.55 -25.06
CA VAL A 163 6.74 -16.20 -23.75
C VAL A 163 6.74 -17.46 -22.90
N GLU A 164 7.43 -17.41 -21.77
CA GLU A 164 7.48 -18.48 -20.78
C GLU A 164 6.59 -18.15 -19.58
N THR A 165 6.13 -19.20 -18.90
CA THR A 165 5.24 -19.12 -17.74
C THR A 165 6.02 -18.78 -16.48
N GLY A 166 5.38 -18.08 -15.55
CA GLY A 166 5.95 -17.90 -14.22
C GLY A 166 5.99 -19.16 -13.35
N PRO A 167 6.70 -19.10 -12.21
CA PRO A 167 6.77 -20.21 -11.26
C PRO A 167 5.40 -20.61 -10.69
N GLU A 168 4.40 -19.73 -10.76
CA GLU A 168 3.01 -19.95 -10.35
C GLU A 168 2.13 -20.66 -11.40
N GLY A 169 2.67 -20.94 -12.59
CA GLY A 169 1.92 -21.50 -13.73
C GLY A 169 1.53 -20.42 -14.74
N ASN A 170 0.55 -20.71 -15.60
CA ASN A 170 0.19 -19.85 -16.74
C ASN A 170 -1.14 -19.09 -16.57
N GLY A 171 -1.66 -18.99 -15.35
CA GLY A 171 -2.98 -18.39 -15.12
C GLY A 171 -2.97 -16.87 -15.33
N ASN A 172 -3.77 -16.37 -16.27
CA ASN A 172 -3.85 -14.95 -16.65
C ASN A 172 -2.60 -14.42 -17.37
N ASP A 173 -1.81 -15.30 -17.98
CA ASP A 173 -0.57 -14.94 -18.69
C ASP A 173 -0.83 -14.48 -20.13
N HIS A 174 -1.77 -13.54 -20.31
CA HIS A 174 -2.02 -12.92 -21.60
C HIS A 174 -0.90 -11.92 -21.88
N ALA A 175 -0.09 -12.21 -22.89
CA ALA A 175 1.17 -11.51 -23.14
C ALA A 175 1.15 -10.86 -24.52
N ASP A 176 1.45 -9.57 -24.54
CA ASP A 176 1.43 -8.76 -25.74
C ASP A 176 2.84 -8.47 -26.25
N TRP A 177 3.04 -8.75 -27.54
CA TRP A 177 4.13 -8.19 -28.35
C TRP A 177 3.61 -6.94 -29.07
N ALA A 178 3.43 -5.85 -28.32
CA ALA A 178 2.84 -4.62 -28.82
C ALA A 178 3.83 -3.79 -29.65
N ASP A 179 3.35 -3.08 -30.67
CA ASP A 179 4.16 -2.34 -31.66
C ASP A 179 5.33 -3.16 -32.24
N ALA A 180 5.17 -4.49 -32.32
CA ALA A 180 6.22 -5.41 -32.74
C ALA A 180 6.56 -5.22 -34.23
N LYS A 181 7.81 -4.89 -34.53
CA LYS A 181 8.32 -4.58 -35.87
C LYS A 181 9.56 -5.40 -36.18
N ILE A 182 9.61 -5.94 -37.39
CA ILE A 182 10.80 -6.54 -37.98
C ILE A 182 11.31 -5.56 -39.05
N ASN A 183 12.53 -5.10 -38.88
CA ASN A 183 13.18 -4.17 -39.79
C ASN A 183 14.23 -4.91 -40.63
N CYS A 184 13.92 -5.06 -41.92
CA CYS A 184 14.77 -5.63 -42.96
C CYS A 184 15.07 -4.60 -44.04
N SER A 185 15.19 -3.33 -43.63
CA SER A 185 15.80 -2.27 -44.44
C SER A 185 17.31 -2.19 -44.19
N ASP A 186 17.99 -1.27 -44.88
CA ASP A 186 19.45 -1.10 -44.76
C ASP A 186 19.92 -0.28 -43.54
N ALA A 187 19.00 0.25 -42.75
CA ALA A 187 19.32 1.08 -41.58
C ALA A 187 18.63 0.57 -40.32
N PHE A 188 19.27 0.75 -39.16
CA PHE A 188 18.60 0.61 -37.87
C PHE A 188 17.64 1.77 -37.64
N ILE A 189 16.52 1.50 -36.97
CA ILE A 189 15.55 2.49 -36.52
C ILE A 189 15.94 2.97 -35.12
N ALA A 190 15.85 4.27 -34.87
CA ALA A 190 16.08 4.88 -33.57
C ALA A 190 15.01 4.42 -32.56
N ALA A 191 15.39 3.61 -31.58
CA ALA A 191 14.56 3.30 -30.43
C ALA A 191 14.69 4.40 -29.37
N PRO A 192 13.60 4.89 -28.75
CA PRO A 192 13.69 5.90 -27.71
C PRO A 192 14.54 5.46 -26.52
N LEU A 193 15.29 6.39 -25.93
CA LEU A 193 16.03 6.13 -24.68
C LEU A 193 15.05 6.09 -23.50
N ARG A 194 15.29 5.21 -22.53
CA ARG A 194 14.58 5.27 -21.24
C ARG A 194 15.22 6.32 -20.34
N VAL A 195 14.39 7.19 -19.78
CA VAL A 195 14.81 8.22 -18.82
C VAL A 195 14.01 8.03 -17.54
N GLU A 196 14.71 7.89 -16.42
CA GLU A 196 14.13 7.58 -15.11
C GLU A 196 14.71 8.55 -14.07
N GLY A 197 13.93 8.94 -13.06
CA GLY A 197 14.48 9.64 -11.89
C GLY A 197 15.37 8.68 -11.08
N SER A 198 16.53 9.14 -10.59
CA SER A 198 17.31 8.34 -9.65
C SER A 198 16.55 8.15 -8.33
N ALA A 199 16.92 7.15 -7.54
CA ALA A 199 16.39 7.00 -6.18
C ALA A 199 16.55 8.32 -5.39
N GLY A 200 15.46 8.80 -4.79
CA GLY A 200 15.42 10.06 -4.04
C GLY A 200 15.22 11.34 -4.89
N THR A 201 15.25 11.26 -6.22
CA THR A 201 14.95 12.43 -7.08
C THR A 201 13.45 12.54 -7.32
N ASN A 202 12.84 13.64 -6.86
CA ASN A 202 11.45 13.97 -7.19
C ASN A 202 11.39 14.87 -8.44
N LEU A 203 11.16 14.26 -9.60
CA LEU A 203 11.03 15.01 -10.86
C LEU A 203 9.77 15.88 -10.93
N ASN A 204 8.77 15.63 -10.07
CA ASN A 204 7.57 16.47 -9.95
C ASN A 204 7.74 17.60 -8.92
N GLY A 205 8.96 17.84 -8.44
CA GLY A 205 9.28 18.80 -7.39
C GLY A 205 10.65 19.46 -7.59
N LEU A 206 11.05 19.71 -8.84
CA LEU A 206 12.38 20.26 -9.14
C LEU A 206 12.50 21.70 -8.62
N VAL A 207 13.44 21.91 -7.71
CA VAL A 207 13.73 23.22 -7.13
C VAL A 207 14.83 23.91 -7.93
N PRO A 208 14.60 25.10 -8.49
CA PRO A 208 15.64 25.93 -9.09
C PRO A 208 16.86 26.09 -8.18
N GLY A 209 18.06 25.90 -8.72
CA GLY A 209 19.33 25.94 -7.97
C GLY A 209 19.68 24.67 -7.20
N THR A 210 18.79 23.68 -7.11
CA THR A 210 19.06 22.41 -6.43
C THR A 210 19.46 21.31 -7.45
N PRO A 211 20.52 20.54 -7.18
CA PRO A 211 20.88 19.39 -8.01
C PRO A 211 19.80 18.29 -8.01
N ALA A 212 19.53 17.74 -9.18
CA ALA A 212 18.67 16.57 -9.39
C ALA A 212 19.38 15.58 -10.32
N THR A 213 19.04 14.29 -10.23
CA THR A 213 19.70 13.24 -11.03
C THR A 213 18.67 12.36 -11.74
N VAL A 214 18.90 12.14 -13.05
CA VAL A 214 18.20 11.13 -13.84
C VAL A 214 19.16 10.03 -14.28
N VAL A 215 18.62 8.85 -14.56
CA VAL A 215 19.33 7.74 -15.19
C VAL A 215 18.76 7.57 -16.59
N VAL A 216 19.63 7.66 -17.60
CA VAL A 216 19.31 7.37 -19.00
C VAL A 216 19.83 5.97 -19.33
N ARG A 217 19.01 5.14 -19.97
CA ARG A 217 19.35 3.77 -20.36
C ARG A 217 19.20 3.56 -21.87
N ASP A 218 19.65 2.40 -22.33
CA ASP A 218 19.62 1.98 -23.73
C ASP A 218 20.53 2.84 -24.63
N LEU A 219 21.62 3.35 -24.05
CA LEU A 219 22.67 4.03 -24.79
C LEU A 219 23.66 3.01 -25.36
N LYS A 220 24.35 3.38 -26.43
CA LYS A 220 25.59 2.70 -26.82
C LYS A 220 26.59 2.79 -25.66
N PRO A 221 27.20 1.69 -25.23
CA PRO A 221 28.22 1.73 -24.19
C PRO A 221 29.32 2.75 -24.51
N LEU A 222 29.74 3.51 -23.50
CA LEU A 222 30.80 4.53 -23.60
C LEU A 222 30.49 5.69 -24.57
N SER A 223 29.24 5.85 -25.02
CA SER A 223 28.83 6.97 -25.88
C SER A 223 28.38 8.21 -25.09
N PRO A 224 28.53 9.43 -25.64
CA PRO A 224 28.05 10.64 -25.00
C PRO A 224 26.52 10.74 -25.02
N VAL A 225 25.97 11.37 -23.98
CA VAL A 225 24.54 11.71 -23.87
C VAL A 225 24.41 13.12 -23.30
N SER A 226 23.43 13.87 -23.80
CA SER A 226 23.11 15.22 -23.35
C SER A 226 21.69 15.29 -22.81
N LEU A 227 21.49 15.96 -21.68
CA LEU A 227 20.17 16.23 -21.11
C LEU A 227 19.79 17.67 -21.39
N SER A 228 18.55 17.89 -21.81
CA SER A 228 17.98 19.23 -22.02
C SER A 228 16.63 19.38 -21.34
N LEU A 229 16.27 20.62 -21.03
CA LEU A 229 15.02 21.03 -20.42
C LEU A 229 14.51 22.25 -21.18
N ARG A 230 13.28 22.18 -21.71
CA ARG A 230 12.72 23.25 -22.57
C ARG A 230 13.62 23.66 -23.75
N GLY A 231 14.37 22.69 -24.29
CA GLY A 231 15.32 22.90 -25.39
C GLY A 231 16.67 23.48 -24.97
N GLU A 232 16.84 23.89 -23.71
CA GLU A 232 18.12 24.32 -23.17
C GLU A 232 18.92 23.12 -22.65
N LYS A 233 20.18 23.02 -23.05
CA LYS A 233 21.08 21.97 -22.59
C LYS A 233 21.44 22.18 -21.12
N MET A 234 21.24 21.14 -20.31
CA MET A 234 21.44 21.16 -18.86
C MET A 234 22.77 20.54 -18.45
N ALA A 235 23.09 19.35 -18.98
CA ALA A 235 24.28 18.60 -18.60
C ALA A 235 24.64 17.55 -19.68
N ASP A 236 25.90 17.13 -19.71
CA ASP A 236 26.35 15.96 -20.47
C ASP A 236 26.81 14.85 -19.54
N ALA A 237 26.74 13.62 -20.01
CA ALA A 237 27.38 12.47 -19.40
C ALA A 237 27.90 11.50 -20.48
N VAL A 238 28.55 10.44 -20.03
CA VAL A 238 28.98 9.32 -20.87
C VAL A 238 28.35 8.05 -20.32
N ALA A 239 27.78 7.22 -21.19
CA ALA A 239 27.23 5.93 -20.82
C ALA A 239 28.34 5.01 -20.27
N ASP A 240 28.00 4.22 -19.26
CA ASP A 240 28.87 3.17 -18.74
C ASP A 240 28.93 1.96 -19.69
N ALA A 241 29.64 0.91 -19.27
CA ALA A 241 29.78 -0.33 -20.04
C ALA A 241 28.44 -1.08 -20.25
N THR A 242 27.40 -0.76 -19.47
CA THR A 242 26.07 -1.36 -19.58
C THR A 242 25.12 -0.54 -20.47
N GLY A 243 25.55 0.65 -20.94
CA GLY A 243 24.69 1.55 -21.71
C GLY A 243 23.78 2.41 -20.84
N ALA A 244 24.14 2.63 -19.57
CA ALA A 244 23.43 3.53 -18.67
C ALA A 244 24.27 4.77 -18.33
N ALA A 245 23.63 5.93 -18.15
CA ALA A 245 24.28 7.16 -17.75
C ALA A 245 23.47 7.86 -16.65
N ALA A 246 24.09 8.09 -15.48
CA ALA A 246 23.53 8.98 -14.47
C ALA A 246 23.91 10.43 -14.80
N ILE A 247 22.92 11.30 -14.94
CA ILE A 247 23.10 12.72 -15.30
C ILE A 247 22.59 13.57 -14.15
N THR A 248 23.50 14.26 -13.46
CA THR A 248 23.17 15.27 -12.46
C THR A 248 23.09 16.63 -13.13
N PHE A 249 22.00 17.36 -12.90
CA PHE A 249 21.73 18.67 -13.47
C PHE A 249 21.15 19.63 -12.43
N VAL A 250 21.20 20.93 -12.71
CA VAL A 250 20.62 21.98 -11.86
C VAL A 250 19.70 22.84 -12.72
N VAL A 251 18.44 22.98 -12.33
CA VAL A 251 17.50 23.91 -12.97
C VAL A 251 17.92 25.34 -12.65
N SER A 252 18.01 26.23 -13.65
CA SER A 252 18.39 27.64 -13.44
C SER A 252 17.50 28.33 -12.41
N THR A 253 18.07 29.16 -11.54
CA THR A 253 17.34 29.91 -10.49
C THR A 253 16.26 30.84 -11.04
N GLY A 254 16.38 31.29 -12.31
CA GLY A 254 15.37 32.09 -12.99
C GLY A 254 14.33 31.29 -13.78
N ALA A 255 14.33 29.95 -13.69
CA ALA A 255 13.41 29.13 -14.46
C ALA A 255 11.96 29.30 -13.98
N ALA A 256 11.05 29.57 -14.91
CA ALA A 256 9.63 29.64 -14.62
C ALA A 256 9.09 28.28 -14.13
N GLY A 257 8.27 28.30 -13.07
CA GLY A 257 7.61 27.12 -12.51
C GLY A 257 6.64 26.45 -13.49
N GLY A 258 6.19 25.25 -13.14
CA GLY A 258 5.18 24.50 -13.88
C GLY A 258 5.69 23.23 -14.54
N ALA A 259 4.77 22.54 -15.23
CA ALA A 259 5.05 21.32 -15.96
C ALA A 259 6.08 21.54 -17.08
N THR A 260 6.91 20.54 -17.31
CA THR A 260 8.00 20.57 -18.28
C THR A 260 8.41 19.15 -18.67
N GLU A 261 9.32 19.01 -19.63
CA GLU A 261 9.84 17.72 -20.09
C GLU A 261 11.38 17.77 -20.11
N LEU A 262 12.01 16.74 -19.55
CA LEU A 262 13.42 16.47 -19.70
C LEU A 262 13.63 15.60 -20.95
N VAL A 263 14.56 16.00 -21.80
CA VAL A 263 14.88 15.29 -23.05
C VAL A 263 16.35 14.88 -23.03
N ALA A 264 16.60 13.57 -22.97
CA ALA A 264 17.92 13.00 -23.17
C ALA A 264 18.15 12.77 -24.68
N THR A 265 19.29 13.20 -25.21
CA THR A 265 19.70 13.01 -26.60
C THR A 265 21.06 12.30 -26.62
N GLY A 266 21.16 11.18 -27.32
CA GLY A 266 22.37 10.39 -27.37
C GLY A 266 22.36 9.38 -28.51
N THR A 267 23.24 8.39 -28.44
CA THR A 267 23.34 7.31 -29.43
C THR A 267 22.84 6.01 -28.83
N GLY A 268 21.87 5.36 -29.49
CA GLY A 268 21.35 4.05 -29.07
C GLY A 268 22.33 2.91 -29.40
N PRO A 269 22.04 1.66 -29.01
CA PRO A 269 23.01 0.56 -29.02
C PRO A 269 23.51 0.16 -30.41
N PHE A 270 22.82 0.58 -31.47
CA PHE A 270 23.12 0.27 -32.87
C PHE A 270 23.61 1.48 -33.67
N ASP A 271 24.29 2.41 -33.00
CA ASP A 271 24.92 3.59 -33.64
C ASP A 271 23.93 4.55 -34.33
N VAL A 272 22.69 4.60 -33.84
CA VAL A 272 21.66 5.53 -34.30
C VAL A 272 21.41 6.62 -33.27
N ALA A 273 21.43 7.88 -33.69
CA ALA A 273 21.04 9.00 -32.84
C ALA A 273 19.56 8.89 -32.43
N THR A 274 19.29 9.11 -31.14
CA THR A 274 17.95 8.93 -30.57
C THR A 274 17.72 9.86 -29.37
N THR A 275 16.46 9.94 -28.93
CA THR A 275 16.06 10.73 -27.77
C THR A 275 15.17 9.93 -26.82
N GLY A 276 15.17 10.31 -25.54
CA GLY A 276 14.27 9.82 -24.52
C GLY A 276 13.67 10.99 -23.74
N LYS A 277 12.45 10.82 -23.24
CA LYS A 277 11.68 11.90 -22.62
C LYS A 277 11.08 11.46 -21.29
N ILE A 278 11.05 12.37 -20.32
CA ILE A 278 10.31 12.19 -19.06
C ILE A 278 9.69 13.52 -18.61
N GLY A 279 8.43 13.46 -18.16
CA GLY A 279 7.75 14.60 -17.58
C GLY A 279 8.38 15.02 -16.25
N ALA A 280 8.39 16.33 -15.99
CA ALA A 280 8.87 16.92 -14.75
C ALA A 280 8.06 18.17 -14.40
N PHE A 281 8.23 18.69 -13.18
CA PHE A 281 7.58 19.91 -12.71
C PHE A 281 8.58 20.75 -11.91
N ILE A 282 8.71 22.03 -12.29
CA ILE A 282 9.57 23.00 -11.60
C ILE A 282 8.73 23.72 -10.55
N VAL A 283 9.15 23.65 -9.29
CA VAL A 283 8.49 24.31 -8.15
C VAL A 283 9.16 25.64 -7.88
N GLN A 284 8.37 26.69 -7.66
CA GLN A 284 8.87 27.98 -7.19
C GLN A 284 8.94 27.99 -5.66
N ILE A 285 9.99 28.61 -5.11
CA ILE A 285 10.14 28.85 -3.68
C ILE A 285 9.79 30.30 -3.39
N SER A 286 9.01 30.50 -2.33
CA SER A 286 8.61 31.81 -1.81
C SER A 286 8.40 31.70 -0.31
N ASP A 287 8.78 32.72 0.45
CA ASP A 287 8.54 32.84 1.88
C ASP A 287 7.36 33.79 2.20
N ALA A 288 6.55 34.10 1.18
CA ALA A 288 5.42 35.00 1.29
C ALA A 288 4.38 34.49 2.29
N LYS A 289 3.75 35.45 2.99
CA LYS A 289 2.70 35.20 3.98
C LYS A 289 1.40 35.82 3.53
N PHE A 290 0.35 35.02 3.51
CA PHE A 290 -1.02 35.40 3.20
C PHE A 290 -1.84 35.38 4.48
N TYR A 291 -2.34 36.55 4.88
CA TYR A 291 -3.11 36.74 6.09
C TYR A 291 -4.60 36.67 5.77
N VAL A 292 -5.35 35.98 6.64
CA VAL A 292 -6.79 35.75 6.50
C VAL A 292 -7.50 36.20 7.78
N ASP A 293 -8.45 37.11 7.65
CA ASP A 293 -9.30 37.63 8.71
C ASP A 293 -10.76 37.63 8.26
N CYS A 294 -11.51 36.57 8.56
CA CYS A 294 -12.92 36.48 8.17
C CYS A 294 -13.85 37.46 8.91
N SER A 295 -13.33 38.24 9.86
CA SER A 295 -14.06 39.36 10.46
C SER A 295 -13.87 40.68 9.71
N ALA A 296 -12.93 40.74 8.76
CA ALA A 296 -12.69 41.95 7.97
C ALA A 296 -13.89 42.26 7.04
N ALA A 297 -14.35 43.50 7.10
CA ALA A 297 -15.55 43.94 6.39
C ALA A 297 -15.42 43.94 4.85
N ILE A 298 -14.18 44.06 4.34
CA ILE A 298 -13.89 44.15 2.91
C ILE A 298 -12.82 43.13 2.50
N PRO A 299 -12.92 42.55 1.29
CA PRO A 299 -11.91 41.62 0.78
C PRO A 299 -10.60 42.36 0.51
N GLY A 300 -9.52 41.88 1.12
CA GLY A 300 -8.18 42.40 0.89
C GLY A 300 -7.37 41.57 -0.11
N ASN A 301 -6.09 41.90 -0.23
CA ASN A 301 -5.12 41.26 -1.14
C ASN A 301 -4.27 40.17 -0.47
N GLY A 302 -4.54 39.83 0.80
CA GLY A 302 -3.80 38.82 1.55
C GLY A 302 -2.59 39.35 2.30
N SER A 303 -2.27 40.65 2.18
CA SER A 303 -1.27 41.29 3.05
C SER A 303 -1.79 41.44 4.48
N GLN A 304 -0.91 41.61 5.46
CA GLN A 304 -1.33 41.76 6.86
C GLN A 304 -2.23 42.99 7.11
N THR A 305 -2.05 44.08 6.35
CA THR A 305 -2.85 45.30 6.46
C THR A 305 -4.14 45.25 5.63
N SER A 306 -4.24 44.33 4.68
CA SER A 306 -5.41 44.11 3.82
C SER A 306 -5.59 42.59 3.62
N PRO A 307 -6.00 41.86 4.67
CA PRO A 307 -6.05 40.40 4.65
C PRO A 307 -7.16 39.89 3.73
N PHE A 308 -7.05 38.64 3.28
CA PHE A 308 -8.21 37.95 2.74
C PHE A 308 -9.29 37.87 3.82
N ASN A 309 -10.56 38.02 3.46
CA ASN A 309 -11.67 38.04 4.41
C ASN A 309 -12.59 36.81 4.32
N SER A 310 -12.21 35.79 3.57
CA SER A 310 -13.02 34.57 3.42
C SER A 310 -12.21 33.37 2.94
N ILE A 311 -12.70 32.17 3.23
CA ILE A 311 -12.18 30.92 2.67
C ILE A 311 -12.28 30.92 1.14
N ALA A 312 -13.31 31.55 0.56
CA ALA A 312 -13.47 31.66 -0.89
C ALA A 312 -12.29 32.40 -1.54
N GLN A 313 -11.75 33.45 -0.92
CA GLN A 313 -10.56 34.13 -1.42
C GLN A 313 -9.31 33.25 -1.33
N VAL A 314 -9.14 32.47 -0.26
CA VAL A 314 -8.01 31.53 -0.12
C VAL A 314 -8.07 30.46 -1.20
N ASN A 315 -9.24 29.85 -1.41
CA ASN A 315 -9.44 28.85 -2.46
C ASN A 315 -9.29 29.43 -3.87
N GLY A 316 -9.65 30.71 -4.06
CA GLY A 316 -9.55 31.43 -5.32
C GLY A 316 -8.17 32.03 -5.63
N HIS A 317 -7.21 31.94 -4.71
CA HIS A 317 -5.86 32.51 -4.87
C HIS A 317 -5.06 31.82 -5.99
N GLY A 318 -5.30 30.53 -6.22
CA GLY A 318 -4.46 29.68 -7.06
C GLY A 318 -3.46 28.87 -6.25
N ALA A 319 -2.50 28.26 -6.92
CA ALA A 319 -1.49 27.42 -6.29
C ALA A 319 -0.51 28.24 -5.43
N PHE A 320 -0.39 27.88 -4.15
CA PHE A 320 0.65 28.38 -3.28
C PHE A 320 2.00 27.77 -3.65
N ASN A 321 3.04 28.60 -3.62
CA ASN A 321 4.41 28.21 -3.88
C ASN A 321 5.03 27.54 -2.65
N ALA A 322 6.08 26.74 -2.86
CA ALA A 322 6.76 26.09 -1.75
C ALA A 322 7.37 27.11 -0.77
N GLY A 323 7.13 26.93 0.53
CA GLY A 323 7.57 27.81 1.60
C GLY A 323 6.56 28.88 2.02
N GLU A 324 5.49 29.08 1.25
CA GLU A 324 4.48 30.11 1.57
C GLU A 324 3.64 29.72 2.79
N SER A 325 3.09 30.73 3.46
CA SER A 325 2.24 30.55 4.63
C SER A 325 0.86 31.17 4.43
N ILE A 326 -0.18 30.46 4.84
CA ILE A 326 -1.57 30.93 4.96
C ILE A 326 -1.87 31.04 6.47
N LEU A 327 -2.10 32.25 6.95
CA LEU A 327 -2.21 32.56 8.37
C LEU A 327 -3.59 33.12 8.70
N PHE A 328 -4.38 32.39 9.48
CA PHE A 328 -5.71 32.80 9.93
C PHE A 328 -5.66 33.58 11.25
N ARG A 329 -6.41 34.67 11.35
CA ARG A 329 -6.40 35.55 12.52
C ARG A 329 -7.02 34.88 13.74
N ALA A 330 -6.30 34.86 14.85
CA ALA A 330 -6.80 34.38 16.14
C ALA A 330 -8.19 34.97 16.48
N GLY A 331 -9.05 34.11 17.04
CA GLY A 331 -10.42 34.45 17.44
C GLY A 331 -11.44 34.61 16.31
N THR A 332 -11.06 34.41 15.05
CA THR A 332 -12.02 34.47 13.93
C THR A 332 -12.73 33.13 13.72
N ASN A 333 -13.93 33.18 13.13
CA ASN A 333 -14.65 32.02 12.63
C ASN A 333 -14.83 32.15 11.11
N CYS A 334 -14.19 31.25 10.37
CA CYS A 334 -14.20 31.21 8.92
C CYS A 334 -15.04 30.02 8.45
N VAL A 335 -16.17 30.29 7.81
CA VAL A 335 -17.12 29.25 7.37
C VAL A 335 -16.92 28.89 5.90
N GLY A 336 -16.82 27.60 5.61
CA GLY A 336 -16.66 27.03 4.27
C GLY A 336 -15.64 25.89 4.23
N ALA A 337 -15.65 25.11 3.15
CA ALA A 337 -14.62 24.10 2.90
C ALA A 337 -13.32 24.78 2.44
N LEU A 338 -12.26 24.66 3.23
CA LEU A 338 -10.93 25.18 2.90
C LEU A 338 -10.16 24.17 2.06
N THR A 339 -9.94 24.48 0.79
CA THR A 339 -9.33 23.58 -0.20
C THR A 339 -8.17 24.27 -0.95
N PRO A 340 -7.12 24.71 -0.24
CA PRO A 340 -5.98 25.36 -0.87
C PRO A 340 -5.22 24.34 -1.73
N VAL A 341 -4.59 24.84 -2.79
CA VAL A 341 -3.80 24.04 -3.74
C VAL A 341 -2.36 24.52 -3.75
N GLY A 342 -1.42 23.63 -4.07
CA GLY A 342 0.01 23.92 -4.03
C GLY A 342 0.77 22.73 -3.49
N THR A 343 2.06 22.64 -3.79
CA THR A 343 2.95 21.59 -3.31
C THR A 343 4.23 22.23 -2.81
N GLY A 344 4.57 21.97 -1.56
CA GLY A 344 5.86 22.32 -1.00
C GLY A 344 6.97 21.37 -1.45
N VAL A 345 8.17 21.62 -0.97
CA VAL A 345 9.32 20.72 -1.12
C VAL A 345 10.00 20.52 0.23
N ALA A 346 10.92 19.56 0.32
CA ALA A 346 11.74 19.39 1.52
C ALA A 346 12.40 20.74 1.91
N ASN A 347 12.35 21.07 3.21
CA ASN A 347 12.80 22.34 3.81
C ASN A 347 11.98 23.61 3.46
N HIS A 348 11.05 23.53 2.51
CA HIS A 348 10.13 24.63 2.18
C HIS A 348 8.69 24.10 2.11
N PRO A 349 8.13 23.62 3.24
CA PRO A 349 6.74 23.21 3.28
C PRO A 349 5.82 24.42 3.12
N ILE A 350 4.63 24.20 2.55
CA ILE A 350 3.56 25.19 2.63
C ILE A 350 2.93 25.07 4.01
N THR A 351 2.73 26.18 4.69
CA THR A 351 2.18 26.21 6.06
C THR A 351 0.79 26.82 6.08
N LEU A 352 -0.15 26.09 6.66
CA LEU A 352 -1.47 26.59 7.01
C LEU A 352 -1.53 26.70 8.54
N SER A 353 -1.59 27.93 9.05
CA SER A 353 -1.52 28.18 10.48
C SER A 353 -2.29 29.43 10.91
N SER A 354 -1.99 29.97 12.09
CA SER A 354 -2.64 31.12 12.69
C SER A 354 -1.68 32.29 12.94
N TYR A 355 -2.23 33.50 13.13
CA TYR A 355 -1.50 34.68 13.58
C TYR A 355 -2.30 35.52 14.57
N GLY A 356 -1.60 36.35 15.34
CA GLY A 356 -2.19 37.17 16.39
C GLY A 356 -2.39 36.41 17.70
N ASP A 357 -2.76 37.14 18.74
CA ASP A 357 -2.94 36.59 20.08
C ASP A 357 -4.40 36.18 20.33
N GLY A 358 -4.61 35.16 21.16
CA GLY A 358 -5.93 34.72 21.61
C GLY A 358 -6.27 33.28 21.23
N ALA A 359 -7.57 32.98 21.15
CA ALA A 359 -8.06 31.65 20.80
C ALA A 359 -7.66 31.28 19.35
N LYS A 360 -7.44 29.97 19.10
CA LYS A 360 -7.16 29.48 17.75
C LYS A 360 -8.27 29.93 16.77
N PRO A 361 -7.95 30.36 15.54
CA PRO A 361 -8.97 30.62 14.53
C PRO A 361 -9.76 29.35 14.24
N THR A 362 -11.09 29.50 14.11
CA THR A 362 -11.99 28.40 13.77
C THR A 362 -12.15 28.30 12.26
N ILE A 363 -11.82 27.14 11.70
CA ILE A 363 -12.20 26.73 10.34
C ILE A 363 -13.43 25.84 10.46
N ASN A 364 -14.57 26.37 10.04
CA ASN A 364 -15.85 25.68 10.11
C ASN A 364 -16.25 25.18 8.72
N GLY A 365 -16.18 23.87 8.51
CA GLY A 365 -16.53 23.23 7.24
C GLY A 365 -17.98 23.41 6.81
N GLY A 366 -18.88 23.82 7.72
CA GLY A 366 -20.28 24.10 7.43
C GLY A 366 -21.03 22.90 6.86
N GLY A 367 -20.67 21.69 7.29
CA GLY A 367 -21.24 20.48 6.73
C GLY A 367 -20.71 20.18 5.32
N ALA A 368 -19.43 20.39 5.07
CA ALA A 368 -18.72 19.88 3.89
C ALA A 368 -18.19 18.45 4.11
N VAL A 369 -17.66 17.81 3.05
CA VAL A 369 -16.99 16.50 3.18
C VAL A 369 -15.76 16.60 4.08
N ALA A 370 -15.02 17.71 4.01
CA ALA A 370 -13.94 18.03 4.93
C ALA A 370 -13.95 19.54 5.22
N ALA A 371 -13.60 19.94 6.44
CA ALA A 371 -13.40 21.36 6.75
C ALA A 371 -12.11 21.89 6.11
N ILE A 372 -11.03 21.11 6.16
CA ILE A 372 -9.77 21.36 5.45
C ILE A 372 -9.48 20.16 4.56
N GLN A 373 -9.24 20.39 3.27
CA GLN A 373 -8.84 19.34 2.32
C GLN A 373 -7.65 19.77 1.47
N ILE A 374 -6.57 19.00 1.56
CA ILE A 374 -5.37 19.15 0.72
C ILE A 374 -5.25 17.89 -0.15
N THR A 375 -5.21 18.06 -1.47
CA THR A 375 -5.30 16.94 -2.43
C THR A 375 -4.07 16.86 -3.33
N ASN A 376 -3.48 15.66 -3.48
CA ASN A 376 -2.34 15.33 -4.33
C ASN A 376 -1.13 16.27 -4.13
N ALA A 377 -0.87 16.67 -2.90
CA ALA A 377 0.18 17.61 -2.55
C ALA A 377 1.20 17.02 -1.59
N SER A 378 2.42 17.55 -1.65
CA SER A 378 3.53 17.20 -0.77
C SER A 378 3.97 18.40 0.08
N HIS A 379 4.63 18.12 1.20
CA HIS A 379 5.28 19.07 2.10
C HIS A 379 4.34 20.17 2.57
N TRP A 380 3.34 19.77 3.36
CA TRP A 380 2.36 20.65 3.96
C TRP A 380 2.36 20.50 5.48
N THR A 381 2.28 21.64 6.17
CA THR A 381 2.08 21.71 7.62
C THR A 381 0.74 22.38 7.91
N VAL A 382 -0.13 21.72 8.66
CA VAL A 382 -1.36 22.29 9.20
C VAL A 382 -1.24 22.37 10.72
N SER A 383 -1.27 23.58 11.27
CA SER A 383 -1.04 23.77 12.71
C SER A 383 -1.76 24.93 13.37
N GLY A 384 -2.03 24.80 14.67
CA GLY A 384 -2.52 25.92 15.49
C GLY A 384 -3.93 26.40 15.12
N LEU A 385 -4.76 25.51 14.57
CA LEU A 385 -6.15 25.79 14.19
C LEU A 385 -7.15 25.09 15.12
N HIS A 386 -8.32 25.72 15.26
CA HIS A 386 -9.54 25.05 15.72
C HIS A 386 -10.35 24.67 14.47
N VAL A 387 -10.79 23.41 14.36
CA VAL A 387 -11.45 22.90 13.15
C VAL A 387 -12.73 22.19 13.53
N VAL A 388 -13.85 22.60 12.91
CA VAL A 388 -15.17 22.00 13.13
C VAL A 388 -15.86 21.66 11.81
N ASN A 389 -16.74 20.66 11.81
CA ASN A 389 -17.54 20.32 10.64
C ASN A 389 -18.95 19.81 11.01
N PRO A 390 -19.77 20.67 11.63
CA PRO A 390 -21.09 20.30 12.15
C PRO A 390 -22.11 20.05 11.03
N SER A 391 -23.09 19.21 11.31
CA SER A 391 -24.23 18.94 10.44
C SER A 391 -25.28 18.10 11.17
N ASP A 392 -26.56 18.33 10.89
CA ASP A 392 -27.65 17.51 11.43
C ASP A 392 -27.76 16.14 10.74
N THR A 393 -27.22 16.02 9.53
CA THR A 393 -27.27 14.78 8.75
C THR A 393 -25.93 14.03 8.80
N PRO A 394 -25.91 12.76 9.27
CA PRO A 394 -24.70 11.95 9.26
C PRO A 394 -24.40 11.47 7.84
N VAL A 395 -23.33 12.00 7.26
CA VAL A 395 -22.71 11.56 5.99
C VAL A 395 -21.22 11.35 6.21
N ARG A 396 -20.47 10.88 5.22
CA ARG A 396 -19.00 10.91 5.32
C ARG A 396 -18.53 12.35 5.58
N ARG A 397 -17.84 12.59 6.70
CA ARG A 397 -17.22 13.89 7.02
C ARG A 397 -15.88 13.74 7.72
N VAL A 398 -15.01 14.71 7.48
CA VAL A 398 -13.68 14.82 8.06
C VAL A 398 -13.46 16.24 8.60
N GLY A 399 -12.65 16.40 9.64
CA GLY A 399 -12.12 17.71 10.02
C GLY A 399 -11.00 18.11 9.06
N ILE A 400 -9.84 17.46 9.19
CA ILE A 400 -8.65 17.69 8.36
C ILE A 400 -8.39 16.47 7.48
N LEU A 401 -8.46 16.65 6.16
CA LEU A 401 -8.25 15.61 5.15
C LEU A 401 -7.01 15.92 4.30
N PHE A 402 -6.06 14.98 4.28
CA PHE A 402 -5.07 14.87 3.22
C PHE A 402 -5.46 13.71 2.30
N GLU A 403 -5.62 14.01 1.00
CA GLU A 403 -6.05 13.03 0.00
C GLU A 403 -4.96 12.87 -1.07
N ASN A 404 -4.40 11.67 -1.20
CA ASN A 404 -3.68 11.24 -2.40
C ASN A 404 -4.60 10.35 -3.24
N SER A 405 -5.23 10.96 -4.25
CA SER A 405 -6.12 10.31 -5.20
C SER A 405 -5.39 9.77 -6.43
N GLY A 406 -4.07 9.98 -6.54
CA GLY A 406 -3.23 9.47 -7.63
C GLY A 406 -2.43 8.22 -7.24
N THR A 407 -1.73 7.66 -8.24
CA THR A 407 -0.83 6.49 -8.08
C THR A 407 0.60 6.88 -7.70
N ALA A 408 0.92 8.17 -7.76
CA ALA A 408 2.23 8.71 -7.42
C ALA A 408 2.43 8.79 -5.90
N GLN A 409 3.69 8.72 -5.46
CA GLN A 409 4.05 8.98 -4.07
C GLN A 409 4.03 10.49 -3.80
N THR A 410 3.36 10.92 -2.73
CA THR A 410 3.51 12.25 -2.13
C THR A 410 4.40 12.18 -0.89
N ALA A 411 4.74 13.30 -0.26
CA ALA A 411 5.65 13.30 0.89
C ALA A 411 5.36 14.43 1.88
N GLY A 412 5.84 14.30 3.12
CA GLY A 412 5.96 15.41 4.08
C GLY A 412 4.64 16.01 4.55
N ILE A 413 3.72 15.20 5.05
CA ILE A 413 2.49 15.67 5.69
C ILE A 413 2.74 15.89 7.19
N VAL A 414 2.46 17.09 7.69
CA VAL A 414 2.54 17.43 9.13
C VAL A 414 1.21 18.03 9.59
N VAL A 415 0.58 17.41 10.60
CA VAL A 415 -0.63 17.91 11.26
C VAL A 415 -0.34 18.01 12.74
N THR A 416 -0.25 19.24 13.26
CA THR A 416 0.19 19.41 14.65
C THR A 416 -0.39 20.59 15.40
N GLY A 417 -0.65 20.44 16.70
CA GLY A 417 -1.13 21.55 17.53
C GLY A 417 -2.55 22.02 17.19
N ASN A 418 -3.36 21.20 16.51
CA ASN A 418 -4.73 21.54 16.16
C ASN A 418 -5.71 21.05 17.24
N HIS A 419 -6.87 21.70 17.32
CA HIS A 419 -8.03 21.18 18.05
C HIS A 419 -9.13 20.92 17.03
N VAL A 420 -9.58 19.67 16.90
CA VAL A 420 -10.55 19.24 15.90
C VAL A 420 -11.76 18.67 16.62
N GLU A 421 -12.90 19.33 16.55
CA GLU A 421 -14.13 18.90 17.24
C GLU A 421 -15.40 19.02 16.39
N ASP A 422 -16.50 18.44 16.87
CA ASP A 422 -17.83 18.53 16.25
C ASP A 422 -17.80 18.20 14.74
N VAL A 423 -17.30 17.01 14.42
CA VAL A 423 -17.19 16.50 13.05
C VAL A 423 -18.30 15.48 12.82
N ALA A 424 -19.40 15.93 12.23
CA ALA A 424 -20.66 15.20 12.05
C ALA A 424 -20.62 14.14 10.93
N GLY A 425 -19.62 13.25 11.00
CA GLY A 425 -19.42 12.15 10.07
C GLY A 425 -20.38 10.97 10.27
N TRP A 426 -20.06 9.84 9.63
CA TRP A 426 -20.87 8.63 9.69
C TRP A 426 -20.65 7.85 10.99
N ARG A 427 -21.73 7.36 11.60
CA ARG A 427 -21.73 6.78 12.96
C ARG A 427 -22.01 5.28 13.02
N ASN A 428 -22.55 4.70 11.95
CA ASN A 428 -22.99 3.31 11.91
C ASN A 428 -22.24 2.50 10.85
N LYS A 429 -21.23 1.75 11.28
CA LYS A 429 -20.42 0.88 10.42
C LYS A 429 -21.21 -0.31 9.87
N ALA A 430 -22.24 -0.78 10.57
CA ALA A 430 -23.07 -1.91 10.11
C ALA A 430 -23.93 -1.56 8.89
N THR A 431 -24.40 -0.31 8.79
CA THR A 431 -25.22 0.15 7.64
C THR A 431 -24.36 0.67 6.50
N ASN A 432 -23.21 1.29 6.78
CA ASN A 432 -22.27 1.76 5.77
C ASN A 432 -20.83 1.79 6.32
N GLY A 433 -20.12 0.67 6.13
CA GLY A 433 -18.74 0.52 6.59
C GLY A 433 -17.77 1.50 5.92
N ALA A 434 -17.97 1.81 4.63
CA ALA A 434 -17.12 2.75 3.90
C ALA A 434 -17.26 4.19 4.43
N GLY A 435 -18.50 4.63 4.66
CA GLY A 435 -18.77 5.95 5.26
C GLY A 435 -18.15 6.10 6.64
N PHE A 436 -18.29 5.08 7.50
CA PHE A 436 -17.70 5.05 8.83
C PHE A 436 -16.16 5.06 8.78
N ALA A 437 -15.55 4.19 7.96
CA ALA A 437 -14.10 4.09 7.83
C ALA A 437 -13.47 5.38 7.29
N GLN A 438 -14.21 6.15 6.49
CA GLN A 438 -13.76 7.42 5.90
C GLN A 438 -14.19 8.66 6.68
N SER A 439 -14.81 8.50 7.85
CA SER A 439 -15.14 9.60 8.77
C SER A 439 -14.23 9.58 9.99
N ALA A 440 -13.63 10.72 10.31
CA ALA A 440 -12.83 10.94 11.52
C ALA A 440 -12.50 12.44 11.68
N GLY A 441 -11.92 12.83 12.82
CA GLY A 441 -11.34 14.17 12.98
C GLY A 441 -10.22 14.45 11.97
N ILE A 442 -9.21 13.58 11.91
CA ILE A 442 -8.05 13.73 11.01
C ILE A 442 -7.90 12.48 10.13
N VAL A 443 -7.79 12.67 8.82
CA VAL A 443 -7.62 11.57 7.85
C VAL A 443 -6.47 11.86 6.88
N VAL A 444 -5.59 10.88 6.69
CA VAL A 444 -4.69 10.80 5.54
C VAL A 444 -5.11 9.62 4.67
N ARG A 445 -5.53 9.88 3.43
CA ARG A 445 -6.10 8.87 2.54
C ARG A 445 -5.27 8.71 1.28
N THR A 446 -4.89 7.49 0.91
CA THR A 446 -4.15 7.16 -0.33
C THR A 446 -5.03 6.37 -1.31
N TRP A 447 -6.19 6.91 -1.65
CA TRP A 447 -7.23 6.19 -2.41
C TRP A 447 -6.87 5.94 -3.88
N GLY A 448 -5.93 6.70 -4.43
CA GLY A 448 -5.40 6.46 -5.78
C GLY A 448 -4.43 5.28 -5.89
N LYS A 449 -4.25 4.51 -4.81
CA LYS A 449 -3.20 3.48 -4.66
C LYS A 449 -1.77 4.03 -4.72
N GLY A 450 -1.58 5.33 -4.56
CA GLY A 450 -0.29 5.96 -4.26
C GLY A 450 0.15 5.69 -2.82
N SER A 451 1.22 6.37 -2.39
CA SER A 451 1.72 6.31 -1.00
C SER A 451 2.19 7.68 -0.54
N VAL A 452 2.52 7.80 0.75
CA VAL A 452 3.12 9.01 1.35
C VAL A 452 4.43 8.66 2.03
N ASP A 453 5.52 9.37 1.71
CA ASP A 453 6.76 9.35 2.49
C ASP A 453 6.79 10.49 3.52
N GLY A 454 6.63 10.15 4.79
CA GLY A 454 6.58 11.11 5.89
C GLY A 454 5.16 11.58 6.18
N ILE A 455 4.55 10.97 7.20
CA ILE A 455 3.29 11.43 7.81
C ILE A 455 3.59 11.67 9.28
N THR A 456 3.42 12.90 9.76
CA THR A 456 3.57 13.28 11.17
C THR A 456 2.26 13.88 11.68
N ILE A 457 1.61 13.21 12.63
CA ILE A 457 0.37 13.68 13.28
C ILE A 457 0.64 13.76 14.77
N THR A 458 0.89 14.96 15.30
CA THR A 458 1.30 15.10 16.70
C THR A 458 0.69 16.26 17.44
N ASP A 459 0.53 16.15 18.76
CA ASP A 459 0.13 17.27 19.61
C ASP A 459 -1.24 17.86 19.24
N ASN A 460 -2.13 17.04 18.66
CA ASN A 460 -3.51 17.45 18.34
C ASN A 460 -4.48 16.99 19.42
N GLU A 461 -5.53 17.77 19.62
CA GLU A 461 -6.72 17.39 20.39
C GLU A 461 -7.85 17.08 19.39
N VAL A 462 -8.49 15.91 19.54
CA VAL A 462 -9.59 15.48 18.70
C VAL A 462 -10.73 14.96 19.57
N ASN A 463 -11.87 15.64 19.54
CA ASN A 463 -13.06 15.24 20.28
C ASN A 463 -14.33 15.33 19.47
N ASP A 464 -15.41 14.69 19.93
CA ASP A 464 -16.74 14.81 19.32
C ASP A 464 -16.78 14.56 17.81
N ALA A 465 -15.90 13.68 17.33
CA ALA A 465 -15.80 13.32 15.91
C ALA A 465 -16.49 11.98 15.67
N ALA A 466 -17.40 11.93 14.70
CA ALA A 466 -18.02 10.67 14.29
C ALA A 466 -16.99 9.76 13.59
N GLY A 467 -17.19 8.45 13.71
CA GLY A 467 -16.38 7.44 13.04
C GLY A 467 -15.00 7.21 13.66
N GLY A 468 -14.35 8.23 14.24
CA GLY A 468 -13.10 8.08 14.99
C GLY A 468 -12.24 9.35 15.09
N GLY A 469 -11.06 9.20 15.68
CA GLY A 469 -10.09 10.29 15.89
C GLY A 469 -9.17 10.52 14.70
N VAL A 470 -8.16 9.64 14.55
CA VAL A 470 -7.12 9.74 13.51
C VAL A 470 -7.11 8.48 12.65
N LYS A 471 -7.14 8.63 11.32
CA LYS A 471 -7.11 7.50 10.39
C LYS A 471 -6.14 7.72 9.23
N ILE A 472 -5.23 6.78 9.05
CA ILE A 472 -4.51 6.58 7.77
C ILE A 472 -5.23 5.47 7.02
N SER A 473 -5.66 5.73 5.79
CA SER A 473 -6.56 4.84 5.04
C SER A 473 -6.11 4.64 3.60
N ALA A 474 -6.17 3.41 3.12
CA ALA A 474 -5.85 3.02 1.74
C ALA A 474 -6.85 1.97 1.23
N PRO A 475 -7.00 1.78 -0.09
CA PRO A 475 -7.65 0.60 -0.65
C PRO A 475 -6.87 -0.66 -0.31
N ASP A 476 -7.59 -1.76 -0.06
CA ASP A 476 -7.03 -3.08 0.25
C ASP A 476 -6.07 -3.64 -0.80
N THR A 477 -6.17 -3.17 -2.05
CA THR A 477 -5.32 -3.56 -3.19
C THR A 477 -4.05 -2.73 -3.29
N THR A 478 -3.76 -1.87 -2.32
CA THR A 478 -2.56 -1.02 -2.36
C THR A 478 -1.37 -1.83 -1.90
N GLU A 479 -0.34 -1.89 -2.74
CA GLU A 479 0.90 -2.63 -2.45
C GLU A 479 2.05 -1.71 -2.00
N ARG A 480 1.96 -0.41 -2.31
CA ARG A 480 2.96 0.59 -1.91
C ARG A 480 2.63 1.12 -0.53
N TYR A 481 3.47 0.78 0.45
CA TYR A 481 3.33 1.27 1.81
C TYR A 481 3.65 2.77 1.93
N ASN A 482 2.94 3.45 2.84
CA ASN A 482 3.39 4.70 3.44
C ASN A 482 4.65 4.45 4.27
N THR A 483 5.58 5.40 4.27
CA THR A 483 6.85 5.30 5.00
C THR A 483 7.01 6.47 5.97
N LYS A 484 7.82 6.28 7.02
CA LYS A 484 8.09 7.31 8.04
C LYS A 484 6.81 7.88 8.67
N VAL A 485 5.88 6.98 9.02
CA VAL A 485 4.62 7.33 9.69
C VAL A 485 4.87 7.47 11.18
N TYR A 486 4.60 8.65 11.72
CA TYR A 486 4.75 9.00 13.13
C TYR A 486 3.48 9.65 13.67
N VAL A 487 2.81 8.98 14.60
CA VAL A 487 1.57 9.47 15.24
C VAL A 487 1.78 9.50 16.74
N ALA A 488 1.91 10.68 17.33
CA ALA A 488 2.31 10.79 18.72
C ALA A 488 1.75 11.98 19.48
N ARG A 489 1.57 11.83 20.80
CA ARG A 489 1.12 12.93 21.70
C ARG A 489 -0.23 13.54 21.29
N ASN A 490 -1.11 12.77 20.67
CA ASN A 490 -2.47 13.21 20.39
C ASN A 490 -3.40 12.87 21.55
N GLU A 491 -4.28 13.80 21.88
CA GLU A 491 -5.36 13.64 22.85
C GLU A 491 -6.66 13.40 22.09
N ILE A 492 -7.24 12.21 22.22
CA ILE A 492 -8.44 11.80 21.48
C ILE A 492 -9.48 11.35 22.51
N HIS A 493 -10.62 12.00 22.56
CA HIS A 493 -11.67 11.63 23.50
C HIS A 493 -13.08 11.85 22.96
N ASP A 494 -14.05 11.09 23.44
CA ASP A 494 -15.47 11.28 23.10
C ASP A 494 -15.74 11.22 21.57
N VAL A 495 -15.03 10.32 20.88
CA VAL A 495 -15.22 10.08 19.43
C VAL A 495 -16.13 8.88 19.19
N GLY A 496 -16.93 8.92 18.12
CA GLY A 496 -17.93 7.91 17.78
C GLY A 496 -17.40 6.59 17.21
N GLY A 497 -16.11 6.29 17.37
CA GLY A 497 -15.49 5.10 16.78
C GLY A 497 -14.05 4.90 17.21
N ASP A 498 -13.18 4.53 16.27
CA ASP A 498 -11.80 4.19 16.57
C ASP A 498 -10.97 5.39 17.03
N ALA A 499 -10.02 5.21 17.96
CA ALA A 499 -9.11 6.30 18.31
C ALA A 499 -8.08 6.54 17.19
N ILE A 500 -7.28 5.51 16.86
CA ILE A 500 -6.23 5.59 15.84
C ILE A 500 -6.22 4.34 14.96
N VAL A 501 -6.35 4.54 13.64
CA VAL A 501 -6.23 3.45 12.64
C VAL A 501 -5.07 3.72 11.69
N ILE A 502 -4.19 2.75 11.52
CA ILE A 502 -3.03 2.85 10.63
C ILE A 502 -3.10 1.81 9.52
N HIS A 503 -3.43 2.24 8.31
CA HIS A 503 -3.47 1.38 7.12
C HIS A 503 -2.21 1.54 6.27
N ASN A 504 -1.72 0.45 5.68
CA ASN A 504 -0.83 0.45 4.52
C ASN A 504 0.46 1.23 4.79
N SER A 505 1.11 0.92 5.91
CA SER A 505 2.34 1.60 6.35
C SER A 505 3.48 0.61 6.67
N ASP A 506 4.73 0.96 6.35
CA ASP A 506 5.94 0.21 6.72
C ASP A 506 6.61 0.87 7.93
N ALA A 507 6.79 0.07 8.98
CA ALA A 507 7.32 0.45 10.29
C ALA A 507 6.72 1.74 10.88
N PRO A 508 5.38 1.89 10.95
CA PRO A 508 4.78 3.05 11.60
C PRO A 508 5.06 3.03 13.11
N LEU A 509 5.30 4.21 13.69
CA LEU A 509 5.45 4.42 15.13
C LEU A 509 4.28 5.23 15.69
N ILE A 510 3.56 4.62 16.63
CA ILE A 510 2.40 5.19 17.29
C ILE A 510 2.71 5.25 18.79
N GLU A 511 2.93 6.45 19.35
CA GLU A 511 3.36 6.56 20.73
C GLU A 511 2.85 7.76 21.53
N HIS A 512 2.71 7.60 22.84
CA HIS A 512 2.28 8.68 23.73
C HIS A 512 0.91 9.29 23.39
N ASN A 513 0.02 8.55 22.73
CA ASN A 513 -1.34 9.01 22.45
C ASN A 513 -2.31 8.59 23.56
N ARG A 514 -3.40 9.34 23.73
CA ARG A 514 -4.50 9.02 24.66
C ARG A 514 -5.81 8.92 23.88
N GLY A 515 -6.51 7.79 24.00
CA GLY A 515 -7.79 7.52 23.33
C GLY A 515 -8.86 7.14 24.35
N LEU A 516 -9.75 8.06 24.72
CA LEU A 516 -10.72 7.87 25.79
C LEU A 516 -12.18 7.97 25.35
N ASN A 517 -13.07 7.34 26.13
CA ASN A 517 -14.52 7.43 25.96
C ASN A 517 -14.97 7.11 24.52
N LEU A 518 -14.35 6.09 23.93
CA LEU A 518 -14.59 5.76 22.53
C LEU A 518 -16.02 5.20 22.33
N GLY A 519 -16.62 5.56 21.21
CA GLY A 519 -18.03 5.33 20.91
C GLY A 519 -19.01 6.29 21.61
N GLN A 520 -18.52 7.32 22.30
CA GLN A 520 -19.34 8.32 23.01
C GLN A 520 -19.29 9.70 22.30
N GLY A 521 -19.57 10.79 23.03
CA GLY A 521 -19.52 12.17 22.55
C GLY A 521 -20.78 12.65 21.81
N ALA A 522 -20.67 13.82 21.17
CA ALA A 522 -21.76 14.45 20.42
C ALA A 522 -22.21 13.66 19.17
N HIS A 523 -21.35 12.75 18.69
CA HIS A 523 -21.61 11.89 17.54
C HIS A 523 -21.32 10.42 17.87
N PRO A 524 -22.12 9.81 18.76
CA PRO A 524 -21.82 8.51 19.32
C PRO A 524 -21.89 7.40 18.28
N TYR A 525 -21.25 6.29 18.59
CA TYR A 525 -21.29 5.07 17.80
C TYR A 525 -22.71 4.47 17.77
N GLU A 526 -23.19 4.05 16.59
CA GLU A 526 -24.58 3.57 16.40
C GLU A 526 -24.67 2.10 15.96
N GLY A 527 -23.57 1.47 15.53
CA GLY A 527 -23.61 0.06 15.11
C GLY A 527 -22.39 -0.42 14.32
N GLY A 528 -22.13 -1.74 14.36
CA GLY A 528 -20.96 -2.40 13.78
C GLY A 528 -19.85 -2.73 14.79
N ASN A 529 -18.60 -2.40 14.46
CA ASN A 529 -17.43 -2.66 15.32
C ASN A 529 -16.39 -1.55 15.21
N PHE A 530 -15.74 -1.23 16.31
CA PHE A 530 -14.59 -0.33 16.38
C PHE A 530 -13.66 -0.81 17.51
N ALA A 531 -12.39 -0.40 17.49
CA ALA A 531 -11.41 -0.69 18.53
C ALA A 531 -10.67 0.59 18.95
N GLY A 532 -9.75 0.49 19.90
CA GLY A 532 -8.95 1.61 20.36
C GLY A 532 -7.93 2.07 19.33
N MET A 533 -6.76 1.44 19.31
CA MET A 533 -5.67 1.77 18.39
C MET A 533 -5.15 0.50 17.70
N TRP A 534 -5.08 0.53 16.37
CA TRP A 534 -4.81 -0.68 15.60
C TRP A 534 -4.24 -0.44 14.19
N PRO A 535 -3.41 -1.36 13.66
CA PRO A 535 -2.95 -1.34 12.28
C PRO A 535 -3.76 -2.31 11.40
N TYR A 536 -3.76 -2.05 10.09
CA TYR A 536 -4.28 -2.95 9.06
C TYR A 536 -3.39 -2.93 7.82
N ASN A 537 -3.19 -4.09 7.16
CA ASN A 537 -2.40 -4.22 5.93
C ASN A 537 -1.08 -3.43 6.01
N SER A 538 -0.29 -3.67 7.04
CA SER A 538 0.90 -2.88 7.38
C SER A 538 2.06 -3.80 7.73
N LYS A 539 3.27 -3.27 7.71
CA LYS A 539 4.49 -4.02 8.00
C LYS A 539 5.19 -3.48 9.24
N ASN A 540 5.55 -4.36 10.15
CA ASN A 540 6.29 -4.03 11.38
C ASN A 540 5.74 -2.87 12.25
N PRO A 541 4.41 -2.75 12.50
CA PRO A 541 3.89 -1.63 13.28
C PRO A 541 4.28 -1.69 14.76
N VAL A 542 4.53 -0.50 15.35
CA VAL A 542 4.87 -0.34 16.78
C VAL A 542 3.90 0.63 17.45
N PHE A 543 3.22 0.13 18.49
CA PHE A 543 2.36 0.90 19.39
C PHE A 543 2.97 0.89 20.79
N GLN A 544 3.43 2.05 21.28
CA GLN A 544 4.07 2.14 22.59
C GLN A 544 3.71 3.37 23.44
N PHE A 545 3.71 3.23 24.75
CA PHE A 545 3.42 4.33 25.69
C PHE A 545 2.06 5.02 25.48
N ASN A 546 1.09 4.33 24.87
CA ASN A 546 -0.25 4.86 24.63
C ASN A 546 -1.20 4.52 25.80
N VAL A 547 -2.29 5.28 25.89
CA VAL A 547 -3.41 5.04 26.81
C VAL A 547 -4.70 4.87 26.03
N VAL A 548 -5.46 3.79 26.27
CA VAL A 548 -6.83 3.65 25.76
C VAL A 548 -7.80 3.30 26.89
N GLY A 549 -8.91 4.00 27.00
CA GLY A 549 -9.88 3.66 28.05
C GLY A 549 -11.33 4.07 27.84
N ASN A 550 -12.20 3.43 28.61
CA ASN A 550 -13.65 3.67 28.65
C ASN A 550 -14.38 3.53 27.29
N SER A 551 -13.94 2.61 26.43
CA SER A 551 -14.64 2.30 25.18
C SER A 551 -16.01 1.66 25.42
N THR A 552 -17.03 2.14 24.71
CA THR A 552 -18.40 1.59 24.72
C THR A 552 -18.47 0.22 24.04
N THR A 553 -19.46 -0.60 24.41
CA THR A 553 -19.70 -1.91 23.81
C THR A 553 -20.06 -1.82 22.32
N SER A 554 -19.37 -2.59 21.50
CA SER A 554 -19.70 -2.87 20.09
C SER A 554 -20.09 -4.35 19.92
N THR A 555 -20.25 -4.83 18.68
CA THR A 555 -20.71 -6.21 18.45
C THR A 555 -19.69 -7.24 18.93
N TYR A 556 -18.39 -7.01 18.66
CA TYR A 556 -17.33 -7.98 18.96
C TYR A 556 -16.02 -7.37 19.47
N ASP A 557 -15.73 -6.12 19.11
CA ASP A 557 -14.37 -5.57 19.16
C ASP A 557 -14.18 -4.77 20.46
N SER A 558 -14.33 -3.44 20.42
CA SER A 558 -14.23 -2.50 21.56
C SER A 558 -13.02 -2.71 22.49
N THR A 559 -11.96 -3.35 21.98
CA THR A 559 -10.72 -3.59 22.73
C THR A 559 -9.83 -2.37 22.69
N ALA A 560 -8.91 -2.28 23.65
CA ALA A 560 -7.88 -1.25 23.63
C ALA A 560 -6.96 -1.38 22.40
N TRP A 561 -6.51 -2.61 22.13
CA TRP A 561 -5.54 -2.93 21.10
C TRP A 561 -6.10 -3.98 20.15
N ASP A 562 -5.76 -3.86 18.87
CA ASP A 562 -6.07 -4.88 17.88
C ASP A 562 -4.89 -5.00 16.90
N CYS A 563 -4.42 -6.22 16.66
CA CYS A 563 -3.54 -6.49 15.54
C CYS A 563 -4.34 -7.18 14.45
N ASP A 564 -4.89 -6.37 13.54
CA ASP A 564 -5.83 -6.82 12.54
C ASP A 564 -5.11 -7.56 11.37
N MET A 565 -5.79 -7.70 10.25
CA MET A 565 -5.41 -8.56 9.14
C MET A 565 -4.30 -7.96 8.26
N LYS A 566 -3.71 -8.84 7.44
CA LYS A 566 -2.70 -8.50 6.41
C LYS A 566 -1.42 -7.86 6.97
N ILE A 567 -1.18 -8.00 8.27
CA ILE A 567 0.08 -7.56 8.87
C ILE A 567 1.21 -8.52 8.49
N VAL A 568 2.36 -7.96 8.10
CA VAL A 568 3.59 -8.71 7.78
C VAL A 568 4.71 -8.32 8.75
N GLY A 569 5.55 -9.29 9.10
CA GLY A 569 6.67 -9.08 10.03
C GLY A 569 6.23 -9.17 11.49
N THR A 570 6.44 -8.11 12.28
CA THR A 570 6.11 -8.07 13.71
C THR A 570 5.09 -6.99 14.05
N CYS A 571 4.00 -7.35 14.70
CA CYS A 571 3.02 -6.41 15.24
C CYS A 571 3.26 -6.21 16.74
N LEU A 572 3.76 -5.04 17.15
CA LEU A 572 4.27 -4.82 18.50
C LEU A 572 3.40 -3.84 19.29
N PHE A 573 2.87 -4.29 20.42
CA PHE A 573 2.25 -3.45 21.46
C PHE A 573 3.08 -3.55 22.74
N GLN A 574 3.71 -2.45 23.16
CA GLN A 574 4.54 -2.43 24.36
C GLN A 574 4.39 -1.19 25.24
N TYR A 575 4.53 -1.35 26.56
CA TYR A 575 4.51 -0.21 27.50
C TYR A 575 3.22 0.63 27.47
N ASN A 576 2.10 0.05 27.03
CA ASN A 576 0.83 0.74 26.96
C ASN A 576 0.00 0.50 28.24
N TYR A 577 -0.89 1.44 28.54
CA TYR A 577 -1.88 1.33 29.60
C TYR A 577 -3.29 1.29 29.02
N SER A 578 -4.15 0.42 29.52
CA SER A 578 -5.54 0.40 29.11
C SER A 578 -6.48 0.18 30.28
N TYR A 579 -7.67 0.78 30.22
CA TYR A 579 -8.67 0.60 31.28
C TYR A 579 -10.14 0.74 30.85
N GLY A 580 -11.01 -0.07 31.45
CA GLY A 580 -12.47 0.14 31.34
C GLY A 580 -13.06 -0.02 29.93
N ASN A 581 -12.34 -0.64 28.99
CA ASN A 581 -12.81 -0.91 27.65
C ASN A 581 -13.80 -2.08 27.66
N ALA A 582 -14.98 -1.90 27.06
CA ALA A 582 -16.02 -2.92 27.03
C ALA A 582 -15.58 -4.21 26.35
N GLY A 583 -14.71 -4.11 25.34
CA GLY A 583 -14.15 -5.24 24.61
C GLY A 583 -12.94 -5.89 25.26
N GLY A 584 -12.35 -5.27 26.29
CA GLY A 584 -11.17 -5.73 27.00
C GLY A 584 -9.83 -5.30 26.37
N PHE A 585 -8.77 -6.06 26.64
CA PHE A 585 -7.40 -5.61 26.37
C PHE A 585 -7.04 -5.74 24.90
N TYR A 586 -7.25 -6.92 24.31
CA TYR A 586 -6.68 -7.23 23.01
C TYR A 586 -7.62 -8.06 22.15
N LEU A 587 -7.62 -7.72 20.86
CA LEU A 587 -8.27 -8.42 19.78
C LEU A 587 -7.23 -8.81 18.71
N ASN A 588 -7.48 -9.89 18.01
CA ASN A 588 -6.95 -10.15 16.68
C ASN A 588 -8.06 -10.78 15.87
N CYS A 589 -8.84 -9.92 15.19
CA CYS A 589 -9.98 -10.22 14.34
C CYS A 589 -10.76 -11.52 14.71
N VAL A 590 -11.93 -11.38 15.34
CA VAL A 590 -12.71 -12.54 15.87
C VAL A 590 -13.93 -12.96 15.04
N SER A 591 -14.31 -12.19 14.01
CA SER A 591 -15.47 -12.50 13.15
C SER A 591 -15.30 -11.94 11.74
N ASN A 592 -15.79 -12.68 10.73
CA ASN A 592 -15.75 -12.28 9.31
C ASN A 592 -14.35 -11.99 8.73
N CYS A 593 -13.30 -12.58 9.30
CA CYS A 593 -11.90 -12.36 8.92
C CYS A 593 -11.42 -13.25 7.75
N GLY A 594 -12.28 -14.10 7.19
CA GLY A 594 -11.89 -15.16 6.24
C GLY A 594 -10.84 -16.13 6.81
N GLY A 595 -10.20 -16.93 5.94
CA GLY A 595 -9.07 -17.80 6.32
C GLY A 595 -7.73 -17.07 6.50
N GLY A 596 -7.73 -15.73 6.44
CA GLY A 596 -6.55 -14.88 6.31
C GLY A 596 -6.03 -14.30 7.62
N ALA A 597 -6.18 -14.99 8.74
CA ALA A 597 -5.62 -14.53 10.00
C ALA A 597 -4.08 -14.56 9.99
N THR A 598 -3.49 -13.71 10.83
CA THR A 598 -2.14 -13.15 10.85
C THR A 598 -0.98 -14.10 10.47
N ALA A 599 -0.20 -13.74 9.44
CA ALA A 599 1.12 -14.32 9.15
C ALA A 599 2.25 -13.66 9.96
N ALA A 600 2.02 -12.46 10.51
CA ALA A 600 2.95 -11.77 11.38
C ALA A 600 3.05 -12.38 12.79
N ASN A 601 4.22 -12.21 13.41
CA ASN A 601 4.37 -12.43 14.84
C ASN A 601 3.76 -11.25 15.59
N VAL A 602 2.83 -11.51 16.51
CA VAL A 602 2.28 -10.48 17.39
C VAL A 602 3.05 -10.51 18.70
N VAL A 603 3.51 -9.36 19.18
CA VAL A 603 4.20 -9.22 20.47
C VAL A 603 3.42 -8.25 21.35
N LEU A 604 2.88 -8.75 22.45
CA LEU A 604 2.21 -7.97 23.50
C LEU A 604 3.08 -8.03 24.76
N ARG A 605 3.79 -6.96 25.08
CA ARG A 605 4.73 -6.98 26.22
C ARG A 605 4.76 -5.74 27.09
N TYR A 606 5.02 -5.92 28.38
CA TYR A 606 5.19 -4.79 29.32
C TYR A 606 3.98 -3.84 29.38
N ASN A 607 2.78 -4.31 29.03
CA ASN A 607 1.57 -3.51 29.11
C ASN A 607 0.87 -3.71 30.47
N VAL A 608 0.04 -2.74 30.86
CA VAL A 608 -0.83 -2.82 32.03
C VAL A 608 -2.28 -2.66 31.58
N ALA A 609 -3.10 -3.66 31.89
CA ALA A 609 -4.52 -3.71 31.57
C ALA A 609 -5.33 -3.70 32.86
N GLN A 610 -6.08 -2.62 33.12
CA GLN A 610 -6.91 -2.46 34.32
C GLN A 610 -8.38 -2.62 33.96
N ASP A 611 -9.00 -3.68 34.47
CA ASP A 611 -10.37 -4.07 34.13
C ASP A 611 -10.60 -4.33 32.63
N ASP A 612 -9.54 -4.48 31.83
CA ASP A 612 -9.61 -4.87 30.42
C ASP A 612 -9.44 -6.38 30.26
N CYS A 613 -10.43 -7.11 30.76
CA CYS A 613 -10.26 -8.52 31.13
C CYS A 613 -10.60 -9.50 30.02
N ARG A 614 -10.13 -9.24 28.81
CA ARG A 614 -10.35 -10.12 27.65
C ARG A 614 -9.14 -10.20 26.73
N LEU A 615 -8.82 -11.42 26.31
CA LEU A 615 -7.92 -11.73 25.19
C LEU A 615 -8.69 -12.47 24.10
N GLY A 616 -9.01 -11.76 23.02
CA GLY A 616 -9.73 -12.30 21.87
C GLY A 616 -8.85 -12.50 20.64
N GLY A 617 -9.19 -13.51 19.84
CA GLY A 617 -8.66 -13.64 18.48
C GLY A 617 -8.90 -15.01 17.85
N SER A 618 -9.32 -15.05 16.59
CA SER A 618 -9.65 -16.31 15.90
C SER A 618 -8.49 -16.91 15.10
N SER A 619 -7.25 -16.46 15.33
CA SER A 619 -6.16 -16.63 14.37
C SER A 619 -5.93 -18.07 13.88
N SER A 620 -6.12 -18.28 12.58
CA SER A 620 -5.81 -19.47 11.79
C SER A 620 -4.52 -19.35 10.97
N GLY A 621 -3.73 -18.28 11.17
CA GLY A 621 -2.52 -17.97 10.39
C GLY A 621 -1.26 -18.68 10.87
N THR A 622 -0.16 -18.52 10.13
CA THR A 622 1.17 -19.06 10.48
C THR A 622 1.88 -18.28 11.59
N GLY A 623 1.45 -17.04 11.85
CA GLY A 623 2.02 -16.17 12.86
C GLY A 623 1.68 -16.61 14.29
N LYS A 624 2.52 -16.22 15.25
CA LYS A 624 2.35 -16.57 16.67
C LYS A 624 2.19 -15.32 17.54
N HIS A 625 1.37 -15.43 18.59
CA HIS A 625 1.28 -14.41 19.63
C HIS A 625 2.29 -14.67 20.75
N TYR A 626 3.15 -13.71 21.02
CA TYR A 626 4.05 -13.67 22.16
C TYR A 626 3.53 -12.66 23.17
N ILE A 627 2.90 -13.16 24.23
CA ILE A 627 2.25 -12.36 25.26
C ILE A 627 3.08 -12.49 26.53
N TYR A 628 3.88 -11.48 26.88
CA TYR A 628 4.77 -11.61 28.03
C TYR A 628 5.05 -10.35 28.84
N ASN A 629 5.34 -10.55 30.13
CA ASN A 629 5.66 -9.45 31.05
C ASN A 629 4.56 -8.37 31.13
N ASN A 630 3.30 -8.74 30.90
CA ASN A 630 2.15 -7.85 31.09
C ASN A 630 1.54 -8.02 32.48
N THR A 631 0.83 -6.99 32.95
CA THR A 631 -0.01 -7.07 34.15
C THR A 631 -1.47 -6.91 33.75
N PHE A 632 -2.25 -7.97 33.96
CA PHE A 632 -3.70 -7.98 33.80
C PHE A 632 -4.35 -7.88 35.18
N TYR A 633 -4.82 -6.68 35.52
CA TYR A 633 -5.43 -6.37 36.81
C TYR A 633 -6.94 -6.20 36.65
N CYS A 634 -7.70 -7.22 37.02
CA CYS A 634 -9.13 -7.38 36.75
C CYS A 634 -9.95 -7.52 38.05
N PRO A 635 -9.96 -6.53 38.94
CA PRO A 635 -10.65 -6.67 40.22
C PRO A 635 -12.16 -6.79 40.10
N SER A 636 -12.76 -6.18 39.09
CA SER A 636 -14.22 -6.03 38.98
C SER A 636 -14.92 -7.09 38.13
N ARG A 637 -14.17 -7.89 37.36
CA ARG A 637 -14.75 -8.78 36.34
C ARG A 637 -13.90 -10.03 36.13
N VAL A 638 -14.54 -11.12 35.69
CA VAL A 638 -13.82 -12.36 35.34
C VAL A 638 -12.93 -12.15 34.12
N PHE A 639 -11.82 -12.87 34.04
CA PHE A 639 -10.93 -12.84 32.88
C PHE A 639 -11.45 -13.79 31.79
N LEU A 640 -11.69 -13.25 30.59
CA LEU A 640 -12.14 -14.00 29.43
C LEU A 640 -10.98 -14.25 28.47
N ASP A 641 -10.68 -15.52 28.20
CA ASP A 641 -9.77 -15.92 27.13
C ASP A 641 -10.59 -16.62 26.04
N ASP A 642 -10.99 -15.87 25.02
CA ASP A 642 -11.68 -16.39 23.85
C ASP A 642 -10.72 -16.69 22.68
N MET A 643 -9.43 -16.43 22.82
CA MET A 643 -8.42 -16.64 21.79
C MET A 643 -8.26 -18.12 21.38
N ALA A 644 -8.31 -18.38 20.08
CA ALA A 644 -8.15 -19.71 19.46
C ALA A 644 -6.79 -19.92 18.78
N GLY A 645 -6.05 -18.84 18.49
CA GLY A 645 -4.81 -18.91 17.71
C GLY A 645 -3.55 -19.31 18.51
N PRO A 646 -2.45 -19.66 17.79
CA PRO A 646 -1.17 -20.02 18.38
C PRO A 646 -0.58 -18.93 19.26
N ARG A 647 -0.25 -19.28 20.52
CA ARG A 647 0.30 -18.31 21.48
C ARG A 647 1.32 -18.89 22.46
N GLU A 648 2.22 -18.02 22.89
CA GLU A 648 3.11 -18.19 24.02
C GLU A 648 2.82 -17.11 25.05
N VAL A 649 2.42 -17.52 26.24
CA VAL A 649 2.05 -16.63 27.34
C VAL A 649 3.06 -16.82 28.46
N ARG A 650 3.94 -15.84 28.69
CA ARG A 650 5.03 -15.96 29.66
C ARG A 650 5.23 -14.78 30.59
N ASN A 651 5.67 -15.01 31.82
CA ASN A 651 6.04 -13.93 32.75
C ASN A 651 4.95 -12.87 33.00
N ASN A 652 3.68 -13.19 32.77
CA ASN A 652 2.58 -12.25 33.01
C ASN A 652 2.05 -12.39 34.44
N VAL A 653 1.42 -11.33 34.92
CA VAL A 653 0.64 -11.32 36.17
C VAL A 653 -0.84 -11.22 35.82
N PHE A 654 -1.63 -12.19 36.27
CA PHE A 654 -3.09 -12.19 36.14
C PHE A 654 -3.73 -12.07 37.52
N VAL A 655 -4.55 -11.05 37.72
CA VAL A 655 -5.32 -10.83 38.95
C VAL A 655 -6.79 -10.75 38.57
N ALA A 656 -7.61 -11.73 38.93
CA ALA A 656 -9.05 -11.69 38.64
C ALA A 656 -9.87 -12.52 39.64
N PRO A 657 -11.15 -12.17 39.93
CA PRO A 657 -12.03 -12.93 40.80
C PRO A 657 -12.45 -14.29 40.21
N GLY A 658 -12.24 -14.51 38.92
CA GLY A 658 -12.63 -15.73 38.22
C GLY A 658 -12.21 -15.72 36.75
N GLY A 659 -12.57 -16.77 36.02
CA GLY A 659 -12.22 -16.96 34.61
C GLY A 659 -11.31 -18.16 34.40
N ALA A 660 -11.16 -18.60 33.15
CA ALA A 660 -10.29 -19.73 32.79
C ALA A 660 -9.52 -19.40 31.51
N LEU A 661 -8.20 -19.61 31.56
CA LEU A 661 -7.36 -19.49 30.37
C LEU A 661 -7.43 -20.77 29.56
N LYS A 662 -7.56 -20.65 28.23
CA LYS A 662 -7.65 -21.79 27.31
C LYS A 662 -6.27 -22.40 27.12
N SER A 663 -6.21 -23.73 27.07
CA SER A 663 -4.97 -24.51 26.85
C SER A 663 -4.74 -24.89 25.37
N GLY A 664 -5.76 -24.79 24.52
CA GLY A 664 -5.62 -25.09 23.08
C GLY A 664 -4.70 -24.11 22.37
N ALA A 665 -3.80 -24.63 21.52
CA ALA A 665 -2.82 -23.86 20.74
C ALA A 665 -1.97 -22.87 21.57
N ALA A 666 -1.80 -23.11 22.87
CA ALA A 666 -1.17 -22.16 23.78
C ALA A 666 -0.08 -22.84 24.64
N VAL A 667 1.04 -22.15 24.81
CA VAL A 667 2.10 -22.54 25.75
C VAL A 667 2.17 -21.51 26.87
N TYR A 668 2.00 -21.95 28.11
CA TYR A 668 2.10 -21.10 29.30
C TYR A 668 3.34 -21.43 30.11
N ALA A 669 4.15 -20.41 30.43
CA ALA A 669 5.32 -20.58 31.29
C ALA A 669 5.56 -19.38 32.21
N ASN A 670 5.93 -19.61 33.46
CA ASN A 670 6.38 -18.56 34.38
C ASN A 670 5.38 -17.41 34.65
N ASN A 671 4.08 -17.65 34.51
CA ASN A 671 3.05 -16.66 34.86
C ASN A 671 2.64 -16.75 36.34
N ALA A 672 2.14 -15.65 36.88
CA ALA A 672 1.55 -15.57 38.22
C ALA A 672 0.04 -15.34 38.14
N TYR A 673 -0.72 -16.00 39.01
CA TYR A 673 -2.18 -16.00 39.03
C TYR A 673 -2.69 -15.70 40.44
N PHE A 674 -3.55 -14.68 40.56
CA PHE A 674 -4.09 -14.20 41.82
C PHE A 674 -5.62 -14.15 41.77
N GLY A 675 -6.25 -14.48 42.90
CA GLY A 675 -7.70 -14.52 43.05
C GLY A 675 -8.31 -15.85 42.58
N GLY A 676 -9.42 -15.79 41.85
CA GLY A 676 -10.20 -16.95 41.41
C GLY A 676 -9.94 -17.39 39.97
N ILE A 677 -9.02 -16.76 39.24
CA ILE A 677 -8.67 -17.18 37.87
C ILE A 677 -8.07 -18.59 37.86
N VAL A 678 -8.53 -19.42 36.94
CA VAL A 678 -8.09 -20.80 36.76
C VAL A 678 -6.92 -20.87 35.77
N PRO A 679 -5.71 -21.30 36.20
CA PRO A 679 -4.60 -21.52 35.30
C PRO A 679 -4.86 -22.67 34.31
N PRO A 680 -4.27 -22.65 33.12
CA PRO A 680 -4.47 -23.69 32.11
C PRO A 680 -3.78 -25.01 32.49
N SER A 681 -4.30 -26.12 31.96
CA SER A 681 -3.65 -27.45 31.98
C SER A 681 -2.46 -27.51 31.00
N GLY A 682 -1.40 -28.26 31.30
CA GLY A 682 -0.24 -28.43 30.40
C GLY A 682 0.81 -27.31 30.40
N ARG A 683 0.89 -26.52 31.49
CA ARG A 683 1.88 -25.45 31.72
C ARG A 683 3.27 -25.98 32.08
N TRP A 684 4.34 -25.22 31.79
CA TRP A 684 5.74 -25.58 32.08
C TRP A 684 6.45 -24.48 32.89
N GLY A 685 7.31 -24.84 33.85
CA GLY A 685 8.07 -23.89 34.67
C GLY A 685 7.38 -23.43 35.97
N ARG A 686 8.02 -22.55 36.74
CA ARG A 686 7.54 -22.12 38.08
C ARG A 686 6.26 -21.27 37.93
N CYS A 687 5.21 -21.61 38.66
CA CYS A 687 3.92 -20.91 38.67
C CYS A 687 3.56 -20.51 40.10
N TRP A 688 3.04 -19.29 40.28
CA TRP A 688 2.57 -18.80 41.57
C TRP A 688 1.05 -18.65 41.53
N VAL A 689 0.34 -19.42 42.35
CA VAL A 689 -1.13 -19.33 42.50
C VAL A 689 -1.43 -18.88 43.91
N ILE A 690 -2.01 -17.69 44.07
CA ILE A 690 -2.39 -17.12 45.37
C ILE A 690 -3.90 -16.88 45.35
N ARG A 691 -4.64 -17.69 46.12
CA ARG A 691 -6.12 -17.70 46.11
C ARG A 691 -6.76 -16.67 47.05
N ASP A 692 -5.99 -16.12 47.98
CA ASP A 692 -6.45 -15.14 48.95
C ASP A 692 -6.13 -13.72 48.46
N TRP A 693 -7.14 -12.85 48.45
CA TRP A 693 -6.97 -11.42 48.18
C TRP A 693 -6.28 -10.78 49.37
N TRP A 694 -4.97 -10.59 49.31
CA TRP A 694 -4.30 -9.72 50.27
C TRP A 694 -4.68 -8.28 49.93
N LEU A 695 -5.59 -7.70 50.73
CA LEU A 695 -5.80 -6.26 50.81
C LEU A 695 -4.44 -5.61 51.10
N ALA A 696 -3.83 -5.01 50.09
CA ALA A 696 -2.62 -4.20 50.25
C ALA A 696 -3.00 -2.86 50.89
N GLY A 697 -3.28 -2.90 52.20
CA GLY A 697 -3.34 -1.74 53.07
C GLY A 697 -2.45 -2.02 54.27
N VAL A 698 -1.46 -1.15 54.51
CA VAL A 698 -0.55 -1.11 55.67
C VAL A 698 0.34 -2.33 55.92
N ALA A 699 1.40 -2.46 55.11
CA ALA A 699 2.78 -2.61 55.61
C ALA A 699 3.76 -2.54 54.43
N ARG A 700 4.83 -1.74 54.57
CA ARG A 700 5.94 -1.71 53.62
C ARG A 700 6.48 -3.13 53.42
N GLN A 701 6.35 -3.68 52.22
CA GLN A 701 7.15 -4.82 51.79
C GLN A 701 7.91 -4.44 50.53
N HIS A 702 9.22 -4.35 50.68
CA HIS A 702 10.17 -4.24 49.59
C HIS A 702 10.16 -5.56 48.80
N TRP A 703 9.84 -5.48 47.50
CA TRP A 703 10.03 -6.59 46.57
C TRP A 703 11.32 -6.33 45.80
N MET A 704 12.33 -7.17 46.03
CA MET A 704 13.63 -7.10 45.35
C MET A 704 13.90 -8.47 44.72
N PHE A 705 14.02 -8.51 43.39
CA PHE A 705 14.69 -9.59 42.65
C PHE A 705 16.14 -9.12 42.40
N PRO A 706 17.19 -9.96 42.22
CA PRO A 706 17.28 -11.43 42.07
C PRO A 706 18.35 -12.12 42.97
N GLY A 707 18.23 -13.44 43.15
CA GLY A 707 19.30 -14.32 43.67
C GLY A 707 19.47 -14.34 45.19
N ILE A 708 18.76 -15.24 45.88
CA ILE A 708 19.14 -15.96 47.12
C ILE A 708 17.93 -16.76 47.64
N ASP A 709 18.18 -18.00 48.04
CA ASP A 709 17.25 -18.93 48.71
C ASP A 709 16.87 -18.42 50.10
N LEU A 710 15.59 -18.50 50.50
CA LEU A 710 15.19 -18.71 51.91
C LEU A 710 13.79 -19.38 52.04
N LEU A 711 13.77 -20.56 52.66
CA LEU A 711 12.66 -21.12 53.47
C LEU A 711 12.73 -20.53 54.90
N PRO A 712 11.82 -20.82 55.86
CA PRO A 712 10.38 -21.08 55.81
C PRO A 712 9.58 -20.23 56.83
N GLY A 713 8.28 -19.97 56.58
CA GLY A 713 7.42 -19.33 57.60
C GLY A 713 5.92 -19.26 57.28
N ARG A 714 5.19 -20.28 57.73
CA ARG A 714 3.71 -20.48 57.80
C ARG A 714 2.89 -20.41 56.50
N ARG A 715 2.36 -21.59 56.17
CA ARG A 715 1.63 -22.01 54.97
C ARG A 715 0.17 -21.55 54.96
N SER A 716 -0.22 -20.82 53.91
CA SER A 716 -1.37 -21.17 53.05
C SER A 716 -1.04 -21.05 51.55
N SER A 717 0.21 -20.74 51.20
CA SER A 717 0.72 -20.95 49.85
C SER A 717 0.85 -22.46 49.63
N VAL A 718 -0.07 -23.05 48.87
CA VAL A 718 0.18 -24.38 48.32
C VAL A 718 0.93 -24.17 47.01
N PRO A 719 2.23 -24.49 46.91
CA PRO A 719 2.80 -24.78 45.61
C PRO A 719 2.16 -26.09 45.14
N VAL A 720 1.01 -26.00 44.46
CA VAL A 720 0.51 -27.12 43.65
C VAL A 720 0.60 -26.72 42.20
N CYS A 721 1.67 -27.13 41.55
CA CYS A 721 1.67 -27.33 40.11
C CYS A 721 2.55 -28.57 39.89
N GLY A 722 1.92 -29.70 39.56
CA GLY A 722 2.62 -30.89 39.07
C GLY A 722 3.19 -30.69 37.69
#